data_AF-A0A1B8GJW9-F1
#
_entry.id   AF-A0A1B8GJW9-F1
#
_cell.length_a   1.000
_cell.length_b   1.000
_cell.length_c   1.000
_cell.angle_alpha   90.00
_cell.angle_beta   90.00
_cell.angle_gamma   90.00
#
_symmetry.space_group_name_H-M   'P 1'
#
loop_
_entity.id
_entity.type
_entity.pdbx_description
1 polymer ?
#
loop_
_entity_poly.entity_id
_entity_poly.type
_entity_poly.pdbx_seq_one_letter_code
_entity_poly.pdbx_strand_id
1 'polypeptide(L)'
;MWSSSIPTVLTLLLAVSGSVANKDKEHRKSCVVKSGGSNATDDAPAILKAFKKCGHKGRVVFEPTNYYVNSVMNIDWLKDVDVDIYGTLLWSTDIQYWLKNSMDVGYQNQSTALIIGGDNVRINGHGTGTFDGNGDYWYQWIRQQPNTSNYPGRPHAVTFGNLTNSVVKGLTFLRSQMWTMSIIYSHNVLLDSILVNNTGNWAQSSNTDGADTIRSSHITFNNWTVYNGDDSLSMKANSTDITIKNCKFHNGLGIAMGSIGQYNGQYETIERVTAENIEYVNTLHAFYIKTWTADQNGYPPNGGGGGLGFASGMTLKNLTTTGLRGAAFAISQCTRFSGAPGVGNCTNSEFQIRNVEIDGLYGDSKSARVASLQCSAVAPCTNITMVNVGLHLTSGAPAAEYLCGNVANPSGFNCTGTPCVGGSATGESELGKETAASGFVHLVNLFRPFDELFLGLWNGTLSACSVDWLVSLDEHVRNSASASLDITDIQMVNLLVTQQWLRLIVWQLSNKLGFLSSVSSHESLNFQYPIQIARDLTISTCRLPQQSMEIHGIGLVEKLFDVAYVLIDVIAYTPPSAPEPPISDLGPKDYLTYILSLVAKLRGGEDRFLPLLQEKISQVLPNFLNPLTWSLPLASFLENPASPSEKFSPGEGEGWTGHDMEDHSFRQPSMS
;
A
#
# COMPACT_ATOMS: atom_id res chain seq x y z
N MET A 1 14.39 -17.26 82.47
CA MET A 1 15.22 -17.70 81.33
C MET A 1 14.47 -17.36 80.05
N TRP A 2 14.96 -16.34 79.35
CA TRP A 2 14.83 -16.02 77.92
C TRP A 2 13.56 -16.48 77.16
N SER A 3 12.65 -15.54 76.91
CA SER A 3 11.75 -15.56 75.76
C SER A 3 12.04 -14.34 74.90
N SER A 4 12.64 -14.53 73.72
CA SER A 4 12.99 -13.46 72.81
C SER A 4 11.87 -13.24 71.81
N SER A 5 11.19 -12.10 71.94
CA SER A 5 10.18 -11.58 71.04
C SER A 5 10.80 -10.64 70.00
N ILE A 6 10.22 -10.67 68.80
CA ILE A 6 10.50 -9.83 67.62
C ILE A 6 10.32 -8.33 67.95
N PRO A 7 11.10 -7.43 67.32
CA PRO A 7 10.58 -6.11 67.02
C PRO A 7 10.72 -5.74 65.53
N THR A 8 9.57 -5.45 64.95
CA THR A 8 9.33 -4.73 63.70
C THR A 8 9.82 -3.29 63.85
N VAL A 9 10.71 -2.82 62.98
CA VAL A 9 11.13 -1.41 62.94
C VAL A 9 10.19 -0.64 62.01
N LEU A 10 9.54 0.34 62.61
CA LEU A 10 8.55 1.27 62.06
C LEU A 10 9.25 2.34 61.21
N THR A 11 9.00 2.38 59.91
CA THR A 11 9.47 3.46 59.02
C THR A 11 8.53 4.66 59.14
N LEU A 12 9.08 5.80 59.56
CA LEU A 12 8.38 7.06 59.73
C LEU A 12 8.00 7.66 58.36
N LEU A 13 6.73 7.56 57.97
CA LEU A 13 6.15 8.33 56.86
C LEU A 13 5.76 9.72 57.37
N LEU A 14 6.58 10.73 57.05
CA LEU A 14 6.20 12.14 57.16
C LEU A 14 5.14 12.45 56.09
N ALA A 15 3.87 12.32 56.47
CA ALA A 15 2.77 12.90 55.73
C ALA A 15 2.83 14.43 55.87
N VAL A 16 3.39 15.11 54.87
CA VAL A 16 3.11 16.54 54.69
C VAL A 16 1.71 16.62 54.09
N SER A 17 0.72 16.77 54.96
CA SER A 17 -0.63 17.20 54.61
C SER A 17 -0.58 18.65 54.15
N GLY A 18 -0.13 18.85 52.91
CA GLY A 18 -0.36 20.08 52.18
C GLY A 18 -1.78 20.07 51.67
N SER A 19 -2.72 20.60 52.46
CA SER A 19 -4.00 21.04 51.95
C SER A 19 -3.74 22.09 50.87
N VAL A 20 -3.71 21.67 49.60
CA VAL A 20 -3.90 22.60 48.49
C VAL A 20 -5.34 23.07 48.61
N ALA A 21 -5.49 24.16 49.35
CA ALA A 21 -6.71 24.93 49.37
C ALA A 21 -7.13 25.14 47.92
N ASN A 22 -8.29 24.58 47.60
CA ASN A 22 -9.05 24.81 46.39
C ASN A 22 -9.34 26.32 46.34
N LYS A 23 -8.38 27.11 45.82
CA LYS A 23 -8.58 28.53 45.58
C LYS A 23 -9.66 28.62 44.53
N ASP A 24 -10.83 29.04 45.00
CA ASP A 24 -12.01 29.46 44.26
C ASP A 24 -11.72 29.70 42.77
N LYS A 25 -12.07 28.74 41.92
CA LYS A 25 -12.48 29.09 40.56
C LYS A 25 -13.69 30.00 40.75
N GLU A 26 -13.50 31.32 40.57
CA GLU A 26 -14.58 32.24 40.22
C GLU A 26 -15.59 31.48 39.35
N HIS A 27 -16.89 31.62 39.62
CA HIS A 27 -17.94 30.91 38.89
C HIS A 27 -17.85 31.22 37.39
N ARG A 28 -17.06 30.41 36.66
CA ARG A 28 -16.85 30.54 35.22
C ARG A 28 -18.22 30.46 34.57
N LYS A 29 -18.54 31.46 33.75
CA LYS A 29 -19.76 31.45 32.95
C LYS A 29 -19.75 30.18 32.09
N SER A 30 -20.78 29.35 32.25
CA SER A 30 -20.89 28.06 31.56
C SER A 30 -21.94 28.11 30.46
N CYS A 31 -21.59 27.57 29.29
CA CYS A 31 -22.46 27.44 28.13
C CYS A 31 -22.54 25.97 27.72
N VAL A 32 -23.73 25.39 27.82
CA VAL A 32 -24.01 24.06 27.29
C VAL A 32 -24.45 24.17 25.83
N VAL A 33 -23.75 23.51 24.92
CA VAL A 33 -24.10 23.47 23.49
C VAL A 33 -25.34 22.59 23.32
N LYS A 34 -26.39 23.13 22.70
CA LYS A 34 -27.61 22.37 22.37
C LYS A 34 -27.49 21.78 20.98
N SER A 35 -27.70 20.46 20.89
CA SER A 35 -27.77 19.71 19.63
C SER A 35 -29.16 19.84 19.02
N GLY A 36 -29.22 19.95 17.69
CA GLY A 36 -30.43 19.91 16.87
C GLY A 36 -30.97 18.49 16.67
N GLY A 37 -30.23 17.46 17.10
CA GLY A 37 -30.70 16.07 17.19
C GLY A 37 -30.75 15.29 15.88
N SER A 38 -30.53 15.92 14.72
CA SER A 38 -30.50 15.24 13.43
C SER A 38 -29.63 15.97 12.41
N ASN A 39 -29.23 15.26 11.34
CA ASN A 39 -28.45 15.82 10.23
C ASN A 39 -29.18 16.91 9.43
N ALA A 40 -30.51 17.06 9.61
CA ALA A 40 -31.29 18.12 9.00
C ALA A 40 -31.04 19.51 9.63
N THR A 41 -30.44 19.56 10.82
CA THR A 41 -30.09 20.80 11.52
C THR A 41 -28.57 20.90 11.67
N ASP A 42 -27.99 22.00 11.18
CA ASP A 42 -26.58 22.29 11.40
C ASP A 42 -26.35 22.86 12.81
N ASP A 43 -25.51 22.19 13.60
CA ASP A 43 -25.17 22.57 14.97
C ASP A 43 -24.02 23.57 15.06
N ALA A 44 -23.27 23.81 13.97
CA ALA A 44 -22.16 24.76 13.96
C ALA A 44 -22.56 26.18 14.45
N PRO A 45 -23.72 26.77 14.06
CA PRO A 45 -24.17 28.05 14.61
C PRO A 45 -24.41 28.03 16.13
N ALA A 46 -24.92 26.92 16.68
CA ALA A 46 -25.16 26.77 18.12
C ALA A 46 -23.84 26.65 18.89
N ILE A 47 -22.87 25.90 18.33
CA ILE A 47 -21.50 25.80 18.85
C ILE A 47 -20.83 27.18 18.88
N LEU A 48 -20.82 27.89 17.74
CA LEU A 48 -20.25 29.23 17.64
C LEU A 48 -20.91 30.21 18.63
N LYS A 49 -22.22 30.12 18.84
CA LYS A 49 -22.94 30.94 19.82
C LYS A 49 -22.50 30.66 21.26
N ALA A 50 -22.29 29.38 21.62
CA ALA A 50 -21.80 29.01 22.94
C ALA A 50 -20.39 29.56 23.19
N PHE A 51 -19.49 29.40 22.22
CA PHE A 51 -18.15 29.98 22.30
C PHE A 51 -18.21 31.51 22.36
N LYS A 52 -18.97 32.21 21.50
CA LYS A 52 -19.14 33.68 21.58
C LYS A 52 -19.55 34.15 22.98
N LYS A 53 -20.34 33.36 23.69
CA LYS A 53 -20.84 33.69 25.03
C LYS A 53 -19.87 33.32 26.16
N CYS A 54 -19.11 32.24 26.02
CA CYS A 54 -18.31 31.64 27.11
C CYS A 54 -16.83 31.35 26.75
N GLY A 55 -16.33 31.81 25.61
CA GLY A 55 -14.97 31.54 25.12
C GLY A 55 -13.86 32.31 25.84
N HIS A 56 -14.21 33.24 26.74
CA HIS A 56 -13.29 34.05 27.53
C HIS A 56 -13.60 33.87 29.02
N LYS A 57 -12.63 33.39 29.81
CA LYS A 57 -12.80 33.11 31.26
C LYS A 57 -14.04 32.26 31.58
N GLY A 58 -14.45 31.41 30.64
CA GLY A 58 -15.69 30.65 30.73
C GLY A 58 -15.48 29.16 30.62
N ARG A 59 -16.59 28.46 30.43
CA ARG A 59 -16.68 27.03 30.20
C ARG A 59 -17.67 26.73 29.09
N VAL A 60 -17.31 25.87 28.14
CA VAL A 60 -18.20 25.36 27.09
C VAL A 60 -18.31 23.85 27.26
N VAL A 61 -19.55 23.33 27.27
CA VAL A 61 -19.83 21.91 27.52
C VAL A 61 -20.65 21.33 26.38
N PHE A 62 -20.16 20.23 25.79
CA PHE A 62 -20.89 19.39 24.86
C PHE A 62 -21.40 18.15 25.61
N GLU A 63 -22.71 17.98 25.67
CA GLU A 63 -23.40 16.85 26.32
C GLU A 63 -23.13 15.54 25.53
N PRO A 64 -23.32 14.34 26.14
CA PRO A 64 -23.08 13.05 25.48
C PRO A 64 -24.15 12.74 24.42
N THR A 65 -24.11 13.46 23.30
CA THR A 65 -25.00 13.34 22.15
C THR A 65 -24.25 13.63 20.85
N ASN A 66 -24.93 13.46 19.71
CA ASN A 66 -24.38 13.81 18.41
C ASN A 66 -24.66 15.27 18.08
N TYR A 67 -23.63 15.99 17.65
CA TYR A 67 -23.70 17.33 17.09
C TYR A 67 -23.41 17.24 15.59
N TYR A 68 -24.39 17.59 14.76
CA TYR A 68 -24.27 17.47 13.30
C TYR A 68 -23.65 18.75 12.74
N VAL A 69 -22.39 18.67 12.31
CA VAL A 69 -21.61 19.81 11.83
C VAL A 69 -21.68 19.85 10.31
N ASN A 70 -22.46 20.78 9.76
CA ASN A 70 -22.67 20.93 8.32
C ASN A 70 -22.01 22.19 7.75
N SER A 71 -21.36 23.01 8.59
CA SER A 71 -20.59 24.19 8.14
C SER A 71 -19.27 24.37 8.87
N VAL A 72 -18.35 25.09 8.22
CA VAL A 72 -17.04 25.43 8.79
C VAL A 72 -17.16 26.29 10.04
N MET A 73 -16.21 26.14 10.96
CA MET A 73 -16.16 26.92 12.20
C MET A 73 -14.76 27.50 12.44
N ASN A 74 -14.67 28.81 12.66
CA ASN A 74 -13.45 29.45 13.16
C ASN A 74 -13.65 29.97 14.60
N ILE A 75 -12.83 29.46 15.51
CA ILE A 75 -12.85 29.70 16.96
C ILE A 75 -11.40 29.89 17.45
N ASP A 76 -10.64 30.76 16.80
CA ASP A 76 -9.21 31.02 17.01
C ASP A 76 -8.88 32.10 18.06
N TRP A 77 -9.88 32.56 18.83
CA TRP A 77 -9.79 33.74 19.69
C TRP A 77 -10.02 33.44 21.18
N LEU A 78 -9.96 32.17 21.59
CA LEU A 78 -10.28 31.78 22.97
C LEU A 78 -9.26 32.34 23.98
N LYS A 79 -9.72 32.57 25.22
CA LYS A 79 -8.83 33.04 26.29
C LYS A 79 -9.25 32.50 27.64
N ASP A 80 -8.37 31.72 28.26
CA ASP A 80 -8.61 31.11 29.57
C ASP A 80 -9.96 30.40 29.64
N VAL A 81 -10.16 29.36 28.83
CA VAL A 81 -11.45 28.66 28.71
C VAL A 81 -11.30 27.16 28.98
N ASP A 82 -12.29 26.60 29.66
CA ASP A 82 -12.46 25.15 29.82
C ASP A 82 -13.45 24.66 28.75
N VAL A 83 -13.08 23.68 27.94
CA VAL A 83 -13.94 23.07 26.91
C VAL A 83 -14.08 21.58 27.21
N ASP A 84 -15.27 21.16 27.64
CA ASP A 84 -15.57 19.77 27.96
C ASP A 84 -16.41 19.15 26.85
N ILE A 85 -15.91 18.08 26.24
CA ILE A 85 -16.55 17.40 25.13
C ILE A 85 -16.89 15.98 25.55
N TYR A 86 -18.17 15.71 25.83
CA TYR A 86 -18.63 14.35 26.15
C TYR A 86 -19.27 13.66 24.94
N GLY A 87 -19.77 14.44 23.98
CA GLY A 87 -20.47 13.95 22.79
C GLY A 87 -19.60 13.81 21.55
N THR A 88 -20.26 13.51 20.43
CA THR A 88 -19.64 13.35 19.12
C THR A 88 -19.99 14.54 18.24
N LEU A 89 -18.98 15.25 17.75
CA LEU A 89 -19.16 16.14 16.62
C LEU A 89 -19.07 15.26 15.36
N LEU A 90 -20.06 15.34 14.47
CA LEU A 90 -20.17 14.51 13.27
C LEU A 90 -20.26 15.40 12.03
N TRP A 91 -19.25 15.34 11.17
CA TRP A 91 -19.16 16.19 9.99
C TRP A 91 -20.09 15.67 8.89
N SER A 92 -20.73 16.57 8.17
CA SER A 92 -21.60 16.19 7.04
C SER A 92 -20.83 15.48 5.93
N THR A 93 -21.55 14.67 5.15
CA THR A 93 -21.01 13.97 3.98
C THR A 93 -21.06 14.79 2.68
N ASP A 94 -21.38 16.08 2.78
CA ASP A 94 -21.46 16.99 1.61
C ASP A 94 -20.06 17.41 1.15
N ILE A 95 -19.41 16.52 0.40
CA ILE A 95 -18.06 16.74 -0.15
C ILE A 95 -17.98 18.05 -0.93
N GLN A 96 -19.00 18.39 -1.74
CA GLN A 96 -18.97 19.60 -2.57
C GLN A 96 -19.02 20.87 -1.74
N TYR A 97 -19.81 20.89 -0.67
CA TYR A 97 -19.77 21.97 0.30
C TYR A 97 -18.37 22.14 0.89
N TRP A 98 -17.76 21.06 1.39
CA TRP A 98 -16.45 21.13 2.06
C TRP A 98 -15.32 21.56 1.12
N LEU A 99 -15.29 21.04 -0.11
CA LEU A 99 -14.32 21.46 -1.13
C LEU A 99 -14.39 22.97 -1.41
N LYS A 100 -15.59 23.55 -1.38
CA LYS A 100 -15.83 24.97 -1.67
C LYS A 100 -15.64 25.89 -0.47
N ASN A 101 -15.90 25.42 0.75
CA ASN A 101 -16.03 26.26 1.93
C ASN A 101 -14.96 26.02 3.00
N SER A 102 -14.15 24.96 2.89
CA SER A 102 -13.03 24.73 3.80
C SER A 102 -12.09 25.94 3.86
N MET A 103 -11.54 26.20 5.04
CA MET A 103 -10.79 27.43 5.31
C MET A 103 -9.30 27.21 5.07
N ASP A 104 -8.64 28.15 4.38
CA ASP A 104 -7.19 28.12 4.16
C ASP A 104 -6.42 28.12 5.49
N VAL A 105 -5.40 27.26 5.58
CA VAL A 105 -4.51 27.17 6.75
C VAL A 105 -3.16 27.87 6.55
N GLY A 106 -2.92 28.48 5.39
CA GLY A 106 -1.73 29.30 5.11
C GLY A 106 -0.44 28.50 4.93
N TYR A 107 -0.56 27.21 4.63
CA TYR A 107 0.58 26.32 4.34
C TYR A 107 0.16 25.26 3.33
N GLN A 108 1.00 25.06 2.32
CA GLN A 108 0.81 24.12 1.21
C GLN A 108 -0.51 24.27 0.43
N ASN A 109 -1.18 25.42 0.50
CA ASN A 109 -2.53 25.62 -0.07
C ASN A 109 -3.54 24.56 0.42
N GLN A 110 -3.37 24.12 1.68
CA GLN A 110 -4.27 23.18 2.35
C GLN A 110 -5.41 23.94 3.03
N SER A 111 -6.46 23.20 3.41
CA SER A 111 -7.63 23.77 4.07
C SER A 111 -8.13 22.93 5.23
N THR A 112 -9.03 23.47 6.06
CA THR A 112 -9.57 22.80 7.26
C THR A 112 -11.06 23.04 7.46
N ALA A 113 -11.72 22.11 8.16
CA ALA A 113 -13.13 22.21 8.50
C ALA A 113 -13.39 23.02 9.79
N LEU A 114 -12.46 22.97 10.74
CA LEU A 114 -12.57 23.66 12.04
C LEU A 114 -11.21 24.26 12.40
N ILE A 115 -11.19 25.55 12.76
CA ILE A 115 -10.07 26.18 13.45
C ILE A 115 -10.51 26.42 14.90
N ILE A 116 -9.71 25.95 15.86
CA ILE A 116 -9.92 26.25 17.28
C ILE A 116 -8.59 26.60 17.94
N GLY A 117 -8.57 27.70 18.70
CA GLY A 117 -7.34 28.40 19.03
C GLY A 117 -7.47 29.43 20.14
N GLY A 118 -6.34 29.91 20.66
CA GLY A 118 -6.31 30.91 21.73
C GLY A 118 -5.24 30.67 22.80
N ASP A 119 -5.30 31.46 23.87
CA ASP A 119 -4.36 31.36 25.00
C ASP A 119 -5.02 30.72 26.22
N ASN A 120 -4.28 29.82 26.88
CA ASN A 120 -4.69 29.13 28.09
C ASN A 120 -6.02 28.36 27.92
N VAL A 121 -6.15 27.64 26.81
CA VAL A 121 -7.31 26.82 26.44
C VAL A 121 -7.13 25.40 26.96
N ARG A 122 -8.16 24.85 27.62
CA ARG A 122 -8.14 23.47 28.16
C ARG A 122 -9.28 22.67 27.57
N ILE A 123 -8.99 21.90 26.52
CA ILE A 123 -9.93 21.01 25.84
C ILE A 123 -9.81 19.61 26.43
N ASN A 124 -10.92 19.06 26.90
CA ASN A 124 -10.97 17.73 27.49
C ASN A 124 -12.12 16.91 26.91
N GLY A 125 -11.79 15.81 26.24
CA GLY A 125 -12.73 14.85 25.70
C GLY A 125 -13.23 13.82 26.72
N HIS A 126 -12.66 13.75 27.93
CA HIS A 126 -13.07 12.81 28.98
C HIS A 126 -13.10 11.34 28.56
N GLY A 127 -12.39 10.97 27.48
CA GLY A 127 -12.37 9.63 26.92
C GLY A 127 -13.58 9.27 26.04
N THR A 128 -14.57 10.15 25.90
CA THR A 128 -15.77 9.91 25.06
C THR A 128 -15.96 10.95 23.96
N GLY A 129 -15.42 12.15 24.14
CA GLY A 129 -15.47 13.26 23.19
C GLY A 129 -14.86 12.85 21.86
N THR A 130 -15.68 12.88 20.81
CA THR A 130 -15.33 12.32 19.50
C THR A 130 -15.51 13.32 18.39
N PHE A 131 -14.55 13.36 17.47
CA PHE A 131 -14.62 14.13 16.22
C PHE A 131 -14.67 13.12 15.08
N ASP A 132 -15.84 12.94 14.47
CA ASP A 132 -16.05 11.97 13.39
C ASP A 132 -16.19 12.66 12.03
N GLY A 133 -15.17 12.49 11.18
CA GLY A 133 -15.10 13.14 9.88
C GLY A 133 -15.99 12.51 8.80
N ASN A 134 -16.68 11.39 9.07
CA ASN A 134 -17.38 10.60 8.06
C ASN A 134 -16.46 10.20 6.87
N GLY A 135 -15.19 9.92 7.16
CA GLY A 135 -14.12 9.78 6.18
C GLY A 135 -14.32 8.69 5.13
N ASP A 136 -15.14 7.65 5.36
CA ASP A 136 -15.35 6.61 4.36
C ASP A 136 -15.87 7.17 3.01
N TYR A 137 -16.75 8.16 3.06
CA TYR A 137 -17.25 8.86 1.86
C TYR A 137 -16.12 9.58 1.14
N TRP A 138 -15.23 10.24 1.88
CA TRP A 138 -14.04 10.89 1.34
C TRP A 138 -13.07 9.89 0.74
N TYR A 139 -12.82 8.78 1.43
CA TYR A 139 -11.91 7.73 1.01
C TYR A 139 -12.39 7.06 -0.28
N GLN A 140 -13.69 6.80 -0.43
CA GLN A 140 -14.25 6.31 -1.69
C GLN A 140 -14.14 7.36 -2.79
N TRP A 141 -14.57 8.59 -2.52
CA TRP A 141 -14.63 9.64 -3.51
C TRP A 141 -13.24 10.03 -4.05
N ILE A 142 -12.24 10.14 -3.17
CA ILE A 142 -10.90 10.57 -3.56
C ILE A 142 -10.21 9.57 -4.50
N ARG A 143 -10.48 8.26 -4.34
CA ARG A 143 -9.95 7.22 -5.23
C ARG A 143 -10.48 7.29 -6.66
N GLN A 144 -11.59 8.00 -6.87
CA GLN A 144 -12.17 8.22 -8.20
C GLN A 144 -11.61 9.47 -8.89
N GLN A 145 -10.76 10.24 -8.19
CA GLN A 145 -10.19 11.48 -8.72
C GLN A 145 -8.88 11.20 -9.47
N PRO A 146 -8.55 11.98 -10.52
CA PRO A 146 -7.30 11.84 -11.27
C PRO A 146 -6.07 12.19 -10.43
N ASN A 147 -6.23 13.04 -9.42
CA ASN A 147 -5.23 13.27 -8.37
C ASN A 147 -5.82 12.85 -7.03
N THR A 148 -5.20 11.87 -6.39
CA THR A 148 -5.74 11.23 -5.18
C THR A 148 -5.06 11.70 -3.89
N SER A 149 -3.96 12.46 -3.98
CA SER A 149 -3.14 12.84 -2.82
C SER A 149 -3.62 14.14 -2.17
N ASN A 150 -3.03 15.29 -2.53
CA ASN A 150 -3.41 16.60 -2.00
C ASN A 150 -4.46 17.27 -2.89
N TYR A 151 -5.67 16.72 -2.90
CA TYR A 151 -6.79 17.29 -3.65
C TYR A 151 -7.19 18.64 -3.04
N PRO A 152 -7.19 19.74 -3.83
CA PRO A 152 -7.47 21.08 -3.30
C PRO A 152 -8.83 21.18 -2.59
N GLY A 153 -8.84 21.79 -1.41
CA GLY A 153 -10.06 22.01 -0.63
C GLY A 153 -10.54 20.80 0.18
N ARG A 154 -9.85 19.65 0.12
CA ARG A 154 -10.13 18.50 0.99
C ARG A 154 -9.70 18.88 2.42
N PRO A 155 -10.62 19.02 3.38
CA PRO A 155 -10.29 19.66 4.65
C PRO A 155 -9.54 18.72 5.60
N HIS A 156 -8.63 19.30 6.38
CA HIS A 156 -8.21 18.70 7.64
C HIS A 156 -9.37 18.71 8.64
N ALA A 157 -9.51 17.68 9.48
CA ALA A 157 -10.64 17.59 10.41
C ALA A 157 -10.64 18.74 11.43
N VAL A 158 -9.47 19.07 11.99
CA VAL A 158 -9.31 20.24 12.87
C VAL A 158 -7.91 20.86 12.73
N THR A 159 -7.87 22.19 12.81
CA THR A 159 -6.66 22.97 12.99
C THR A 159 -6.67 23.58 14.39
N PHE A 160 -5.70 23.17 15.21
CA PHE A 160 -5.35 23.84 16.45
C PHE A 160 -4.43 25.02 16.11
N GLY A 161 -5.06 26.18 15.86
CA GLY A 161 -4.38 27.39 15.41
C GLY A 161 -4.09 28.36 16.55
N ASN A 162 -2.88 28.91 16.65
CA ASN A 162 -2.51 29.89 17.68
C ASN A 162 -2.79 29.42 19.12
N LEU A 163 -2.71 28.12 19.41
CA LEU A 163 -2.83 27.64 20.78
C LEU A 163 -1.59 27.98 21.57
N THR A 164 -1.75 28.68 22.69
CA THR A 164 -0.65 29.02 23.59
C THR A 164 -0.96 28.59 25.02
N ASN A 165 0.03 28.03 25.73
CA ASN A 165 -0.12 27.58 27.13
C ASN A 165 -1.33 26.67 27.36
N SER A 166 -1.57 25.75 26.43
CA SER A 166 -2.85 25.06 26.28
C SER A 166 -2.72 23.55 26.42
N VAL A 167 -3.85 22.90 26.73
CA VAL A 167 -3.93 21.45 26.88
C VAL A 167 -5.10 20.92 26.06
N VAL A 168 -4.85 19.89 25.27
CA VAL A 168 -5.87 19.10 24.56
C VAL A 168 -5.73 17.66 25.02
N LYS A 169 -6.78 17.07 25.60
CA LYS A 169 -6.67 15.70 26.09
C LYS A 169 -7.92 14.84 25.96
N GLY A 170 -7.73 13.53 25.87
CA GLY A 170 -8.80 12.55 25.98
C GLY A 170 -9.82 12.58 24.84
N LEU A 171 -9.43 13.08 23.66
CA LEU A 171 -10.28 13.11 22.47
C LEU A 171 -10.03 11.88 21.60
N THR A 172 -11.10 11.46 20.92
CA THR A 172 -11.04 10.47 19.84
C THR A 172 -11.34 11.15 18.50
N PHE A 173 -10.53 10.88 17.49
CA PHE A 173 -10.78 11.28 16.10
C PHE A 173 -11.08 10.03 15.29
N LEU A 174 -12.23 10.01 14.62
CA LEU A 174 -12.65 8.91 13.76
C LEU A 174 -12.73 9.37 12.32
N ARG A 175 -12.09 8.62 11.43
CA ARG A 175 -12.20 8.74 9.97
C ARG A 175 -12.19 10.20 9.49
N SER A 176 -11.07 10.89 9.66
CA SER A 176 -10.88 12.24 9.14
C SER A 176 -11.05 12.30 7.63
N GLN A 177 -11.41 13.47 7.11
CA GLN A 177 -11.58 13.66 5.66
C GLN A 177 -10.24 13.57 4.94
N MET A 178 -9.17 14.13 5.53
CA MET A 178 -7.76 14.10 5.10
C MET A 178 -6.88 14.08 6.36
N TRP A 179 -5.92 15.00 6.54
CA TRP A 179 -5.15 15.13 7.78
C TRP A 179 -6.10 15.30 8.96
N THR A 180 -5.80 14.61 10.06
CA THR A 180 -6.69 14.64 11.22
C THR A 180 -6.51 15.96 11.96
N MET A 181 -5.28 16.34 12.26
CA MET A 181 -4.96 17.54 13.03
C MET A 181 -3.84 18.34 12.37
N SER A 182 -4.00 19.65 12.32
CA SER A 182 -2.86 20.56 12.11
C SER A 182 -2.67 21.44 13.32
N ILE A 183 -1.44 21.56 13.79
CA ILE A 183 -1.05 22.38 14.94
C ILE A 183 -0.21 23.52 14.38
N ILE A 184 -0.81 24.70 14.27
CA ILE A 184 -0.27 25.81 13.51
C ILE A 184 -0.09 27.03 14.41
N TYR A 185 1.07 27.69 14.34
CA TYR A 185 1.40 28.88 15.15
C TYR A 185 1.20 28.67 16.66
N SER A 186 1.34 27.43 17.12
CA SER A 186 1.06 27.06 18.50
C SER A 186 2.34 26.98 19.33
N HIS A 187 2.26 27.34 20.61
CA HIS A 187 3.40 27.38 21.51
C HIS A 187 3.06 26.86 22.91
N ASN A 188 3.90 25.98 23.46
CA ASN A 188 3.68 25.41 24.81
C ASN A 188 2.31 24.72 24.91
N VAL A 189 2.15 23.63 24.16
CA VAL A 189 0.90 22.86 24.08
C VAL A 189 1.16 21.40 24.43
N LEU A 190 0.37 20.88 25.37
CA LEU A 190 0.31 19.45 25.68
C LEU A 190 -0.90 18.84 24.99
N LEU A 191 -0.64 17.83 24.14
CA LEU A 191 -1.67 16.96 23.61
C LEU A 191 -1.52 15.56 24.20
N ASP A 192 -2.50 15.14 25.01
CA ASP A 192 -2.38 13.97 25.86
C ASP A 192 -3.53 12.98 25.68
N SER A 193 -3.24 11.68 25.67
CA SER A 193 -4.26 10.63 25.68
C SER A 193 -5.24 10.77 24.51
N ILE A 194 -4.70 10.86 23.29
CA ILE A 194 -5.47 11.04 22.04
C ILE A 194 -5.51 9.73 21.25
N LEU A 195 -6.70 9.38 20.78
CA LEU A 195 -6.90 8.29 19.83
C LEU A 195 -7.22 8.87 18.45
N VAL A 196 -6.45 8.49 17.44
CA VAL A 196 -6.81 8.69 16.03
C VAL A 196 -7.09 7.33 15.42
N ASN A 197 -8.30 7.14 14.89
CA ASN A 197 -8.67 5.93 14.17
C ASN A 197 -9.31 6.26 12.82
N ASN A 198 -8.46 6.27 11.80
CA ASN A 198 -8.81 6.47 10.40
C ASN A 198 -8.89 5.14 9.65
N THR A 199 -9.08 4.02 10.36
CA THR A 199 -9.49 2.76 9.72
C THR A 199 -10.88 2.96 9.16
N GLY A 200 -11.01 2.93 7.83
CA GLY A 200 -12.32 3.02 7.21
C GLY A 200 -13.11 1.73 7.36
N ASN A 201 -14.43 1.84 7.35
CA ASN A 201 -15.31 0.68 7.50
C ASN A 201 -15.39 -0.14 6.21
N TRP A 202 -15.32 0.52 5.06
CA TRP A 202 -15.48 -0.09 3.74
C TRP A 202 -14.57 0.55 2.67
N ALA A 203 -13.67 1.45 3.09
CA ALA A 203 -12.80 2.22 2.23
C ALA A 203 -11.45 2.46 2.94
N GLN A 204 -10.32 2.13 2.30
CA GLN A 204 -9.01 2.40 2.90
C GLN A 204 -8.72 3.90 2.93
N SER A 205 -8.11 4.39 4.00
CA SER A 205 -7.76 5.81 4.14
C SER A 205 -6.51 6.18 3.34
N SER A 206 -6.41 7.46 2.95
CA SER A 206 -5.25 8.04 2.24
C SER A 206 -5.06 9.48 2.71
N ASN A 207 -3.81 9.88 3.00
CA ASN A 207 -3.45 11.22 3.50
C ASN A 207 -4.25 11.56 4.77
N THR A 208 -4.21 10.64 5.73
CA THR A 208 -4.95 10.71 6.99
C THR A 208 -4.03 10.84 8.18
N ASP A 209 -3.08 11.76 8.04
CA ASP A 209 -2.02 12.05 8.99
C ASP A 209 -2.61 12.23 10.40
N GLY A 210 -1.92 11.72 11.42
CA GLY A 210 -2.37 11.86 12.80
C GLY A 210 -2.32 13.31 13.24
N ALA A 211 -1.15 13.93 13.20
CA ALA A 211 -1.02 15.37 13.37
C ALA A 211 0.20 15.95 12.64
N ASP A 212 0.02 17.17 12.13
CA ASP A 212 1.05 17.95 11.46
C ASP A 212 1.37 19.21 12.26
N THR A 213 2.62 19.40 12.67
CA THR A 213 3.06 20.66 13.30
C THR A 213 3.62 21.60 12.23
N ILE A 214 3.18 22.86 12.27
CA ILE A 214 3.60 23.91 11.34
C ILE A 214 3.83 25.19 12.16
N ARG A 215 5.03 25.78 12.04
CA ARG A 215 5.42 27.05 12.70
C ARG A 215 5.08 27.05 14.19
N SER A 216 5.33 25.93 14.85
CA SER A 216 4.90 25.67 16.22
C SER A 216 6.07 25.21 17.08
N SER A 217 6.02 25.49 18.38
CA SER A 217 7.10 25.11 19.28
C SER A 217 6.67 24.68 20.67
N HIS A 218 7.52 23.91 21.36
CA HIS A 218 7.21 23.37 22.69
C HIS A 218 5.90 22.57 22.67
N ILE A 219 5.79 21.65 21.71
CA ILE A 219 4.61 20.80 21.54
C ILE A 219 4.94 19.42 22.10
N THR A 220 4.08 18.91 22.98
CA THR A 220 4.22 17.56 23.55
C THR A 220 3.06 16.68 23.10
N PHE A 221 3.37 15.59 22.42
CA PHE A 221 2.47 14.48 22.15
C PHE A 221 2.75 13.38 23.17
N ASN A 222 1.78 13.07 24.05
CA ASN A 222 1.94 12.05 25.08
C ASN A 222 0.78 11.05 25.07
N ASN A 223 1.09 9.76 25.11
CA ASN A 223 0.07 8.70 25.21
C ASN A 223 -0.91 8.69 24.02
N TRP A 224 -0.39 8.68 22.79
CA TRP A 224 -1.21 8.64 21.58
C TRP A 224 -1.30 7.23 21.01
N THR A 225 -2.46 6.89 20.47
CA THR A 225 -2.63 5.73 19.59
C THR A 225 -3.16 6.19 18.24
N VAL A 226 -2.47 5.83 17.15
CA VAL A 226 -2.84 6.27 15.79
C VAL A 226 -3.00 5.07 14.87
N TYR A 227 -4.18 4.91 14.28
CA TYR A 227 -4.45 4.02 13.15
C TYR A 227 -4.77 4.88 11.93
N ASN A 228 -3.92 4.84 10.91
CA ASN A 228 -4.15 5.65 9.71
C ASN A 228 -3.49 5.08 8.45
N GLY A 229 -3.66 5.81 7.35
CA GLY A 229 -3.09 5.47 6.04
C GLY A 229 -1.90 6.34 5.62
N ASP A 230 -1.35 7.19 6.49
CA ASP A 230 -0.26 8.13 6.18
C ASP A 230 0.63 8.39 7.42
N ASP A 231 1.30 9.54 7.53
CA ASP A 231 2.15 9.92 8.67
C ASP A 231 1.42 9.80 10.02
N SER A 232 2.03 9.14 11.00
CA SER A 232 1.45 9.11 12.34
C SER A 232 1.58 10.48 13.01
N LEU A 233 2.75 11.10 12.88
CA LEU A 233 3.02 12.48 13.25
C LEU A 233 4.02 13.07 12.26
N SER A 234 3.79 14.32 11.83
CA SER A 234 4.63 15.00 10.85
C SER A 234 5.05 16.38 11.34
N MET A 235 6.34 16.70 11.21
CA MET A 235 6.88 18.02 11.52
C MET A 235 7.16 18.74 10.20
N LYS A 236 6.54 19.90 9.99
CA LYS A 236 6.72 20.73 8.78
C LYS A 236 7.49 22.00 9.12
N ALA A 237 7.35 23.03 8.27
CA ALA A 237 8.11 24.26 8.35
C ALA A 237 8.08 24.93 9.74
N ASN A 238 9.26 25.21 10.28
CA ASN A 238 9.53 25.90 11.54
C ASN A 238 8.90 25.23 12.77
N SER A 239 8.92 23.90 12.80
CA SER A 239 8.59 23.11 13.99
C SER A 239 9.83 22.95 14.88
N THR A 240 9.72 23.32 16.16
CA THR A 240 10.87 23.40 17.06
C THR A 240 10.54 22.94 18.48
N ASP A 241 11.43 22.20 19.14
CA ASP A 241 11.18 21.72 20.51
C ASP A 241 9.91 20.84 20.58
N ILE A 242 9.91 19.75 19.82
CA ILE A 242 8.79 18.81 19.73
C ILE A 242 9.14 17.55 20.52
N THR A 243 8.27 17.14 21.45
CA THR A 243 8.42 15.92 22.24
C THR A 243 7.31 14.93 21.92
N ILE A 244 7.66 13.71 21.55
CA ILE A 244 6.74 12.61 21.29
C ILE A 244 7.07 11.48 22.26
N LYS A 245 6.11 11.04 23.08
CA LYS A 245 6.39 10.00 24.06
C LYS A 245 5.21 9.08 24.35
N ASN A 246 5.53 7.82 24.64
CA ASN A 246 4.55 6.79 25.01
C ASN A 246 3.47 6.59 23.94
N CYS A 247 3.86 6.60 22.66
CA CYS A 247 2.92 6.53 21.55
C CYS A 247 2.95 5.16 20.87
N LYS A 248 1.81 4.78 20.29
CA LYS A 248 1.66 3.55 19.51
C LYS A 248 1.06 3.87 18.13
N PHE A 249 1.77 3.47 17.09
CA PHE A 249 1.43 3.80 15.71
C PHE A 249 1.16 2.54 14.90
N HIS A 250 0.05 2.53 14.17
CA HIS A 250 -0.42 1.40 13.41
C HIS A 250 -0.57 1.71 11.92
N ASN A 251 -0.06 0.81 11.08
CA ASN A 251 -0.21 0.75 9.62
C ASN A 251 0.45 1.86 8.80
N GLY A 252 0.26 3.13 9.16
CA GLY A 252 0.69 4.32 8.43
C GLY A 252 2.20 4.42 8.17
N LEU A 253 2.73 5.62 7.93
CA LEU A 253 4.12 5.78 7.51
C LEU A 253 5.12 5.85 8.68
N GLY A 254 4.68 6.25 9.88
CA GLY A 254 5.55 6.47 11.05
C GLY A 254 5.72 7.96 11.36
N ILE A 255 6.84 8.33 11.98
CA ILE A 255 7.15 9.74 12.29
C ILE A 255 7.90 10.37 11.10
N ALA A 256 7.42 11.50 10.62
CA ALA A 256 7.95 12.19 9.45
C ALA A 256 8.52 13.57 9.78
N MET A 257 9.68 13.89 9.21
CA MET A 257 10.15 15.26 9.08
C MET A 257 9.90 15.69 7.63
N GLY A 258 8.96 16.61 7.43
CA GLY A 258 8.56 17.12 6.14
C GLY A 258 7.35 16.41 5.52
N SER A 259 7.09 16.51 4.22
CA SER A 259 7.99 17.15 3.25
C SER A 259 8.24 18.63 3.57
N ILE A 260 9.49 19.05 3.48
CA ILE A 260 9.93 20.44 3.73
C ILE A 260 10.83 20.95 2.60
N GLY A 261 10.92 22.26 2.42
CA GLY A 261 11.67 22.88 1.31
C GLY A 261 10.87 22.99 0.02
N GLN A 262 9.53 22.94 0.10
CA GLN A 262 8.66 22.98 -1.08
C GLN A 262 8.64 24.35 -1.77
N TYR A 263 8.91 25.43 -1.04
CA TYR A 263 8.77 26.79 -1.53
C TYR A 263 10.11 27.37 -1.96
N ASN A 264 10.25 27.68 -3.25
CA ASN A 264 11.49 28.22 -3.83
C ASN A 264 12.01 29.45 -3.07
N GLY A 265 13.28 29.39 -2.64
CA GLY A 265 13.97 30.44 -1.91
C GLY A 265 13.48 30.69 -0.47
N GLN A 266 12.47 29.97 0.01
CA GLN A 266 12.02 30.08 1.40
C GLN A 266 12.93 29.27 2.31
N TYR A 267 13.28 29.86 3.46
CA TYR A 267 14.10 29.20 4.47
C TYR A 267 13.20 28.63 5.56
N GLU A 268 13.22 27.31 5.73
CA GLU A 268 12.38 26.59 6.70
C GLU A 268 13.22 25.66 7.57
N THR A 269 12.87 25.50 8.85
CA THR A 269 13.61 24.60 9.75
C THR A 269 12.73 23.56 10.42
N ILE A 270 13.33 22.43 10.80
CA ILE A 270 12.78 21.49 11.79
C ILE A 270 13.89 21.20 12.79
N GLU A 271 13.65 21.50 14.07
CA GLU A 271 14.72 21.49 15.06
C GLU A 271 14.31 20.90 16.40
N ARG A 272 15.22 20.15 17.03
CA ARG A 272 15.05 19.66 18.42
C ARG A 272 13.77 18.84 18.57
N VAL A 273 13.72 17.73 17.86
CA VAL A 273 12.62 16.75 17.95
C VAL A 273 13.11 15.55 18.75
N THR A 274 12.39 15.22 19.83
CA THR A 274 12.66 14.03 20.65
C THR A 274 11.49 13.06 20.54
N ALA A 275 11.78 11.79 20.26
CA ALA A 275 10.81 10.70 20.31
C ALA A 275 11.29 9.60 21.27
N GLU A 276 10.48 9.23 22.26
CA GLU A 276 10.86 8.24 23.27
C GLU A 276 9.73 7.26 23.57
N ASN A 277 10.07 5.96 23.70
CA ASN A 277 9.10 4.92 24.05
C ASN A 277 7.95 4.87 23.03
N ILE A 278 8.30 4.51 21.79
CA ILE A 278 7.38 4.46 20.66
C ILE A 278 7.26 3.03 20.13
N GLU A 279 6.03 2.54 20.01
CA GLU A 279 5.73 1.25 19.41
C GLU A 279 5.18 1.44 18.00
N TYR A 280 5.80 0.78 17.02
CA TYR A 280 5.43 0.82 15.61
C TYR A 280 4.90 -0.55 15.18
N VAL A 281 3.63 -0.62 14.80
CA VAL A 281 2.98 -1.86 14.37
C VAL A 281 2.57 -1.73 12.91
N ASN A 282 3.21 -2.50 12.03
CA ASN A 282 2.94 -2.56 10.60
C ASN A 282 3.04 -1.19 9.88
N THR A 283 3.75 -0.22 10.47
CA THR A 283 4.06 1.05 9.80
C THR A 283 5.09 0.84 8.70
N LEU A 284 5.22 1.80 7.77
CA LEU A 284 6.26 1.72 6.73
C LEU A 284 7.65 1.98 7.30
N HIS A 285 7.79 3.04 8.10
CA HIS A 285 9.02 3.44 8.77
C HIS A 285 8.77 3.56 10.28
N ALA A 286 9.86 3.57 11.05
CA ALA A 286 9.83 4.15 12.39
C ALA A 286 9.94 5.68 12.28
N PHE A 287 10.92 6.13 11.50
CA PHE A 287 11.25 7.53 11.32
C PHE A 287 11.73 7.82 9.90
N TYR A 288 11.29 8.93 9.31
CA TYR A 288 11.82 9.34 8.02
C TYR A 288 11.88 10.86 7.82
N ILE A 289 12.78 11.30 6.94
CA ILE A 289 12.94 12.70 6.55
C ILE A 289 12.73 12.82 5.04
N LYS A 290 11.90 13.77 4.64
CA LYS A 290 11.56 14.02 3.24
C LYS A 290 11.76 15.50 2.92
N THR A 291 12.63 15.80 1.96
CA THR A 291 12.84 17.18 1.48
C THR A 291 12.63 17.27 -0.03
N TRP A 292 12.28 18.46 -0.50
CA TRP A 292 12.13 18.74 -1.92
C TRP A 292 13.48 18.91 -2.62
N THR A 293 13.53 18.56 -3.91
CA THR A 293 14.67 18.89 -4.78
C THR A 293 14.81 20.41 -4.95
N ALA A 294 15.92 20.87 -5.51
CA ALA A 294 16.05 22.29 -5.88
C ALA A 294 15.23 22.67 -7.13
N ASP A 295 14.73 21.69 -7.87
CA ASP A 295 13.98 21.93 -9.12
C ASP A 295 12.55 22.38 -8.82
N GLN A 296 12.24 23.66 -9.04
CA GLN A 296 10.88 24.18 -8.91
C GLN A 296 9.97 23.61 -10.01
N ASN A 297 9.11 22.67 -9.65
CA ASN A 297 8.15 22.05 -10.56
C ASN A 297 6.71 22.24 -10.10
N GLY A 298 5.94 23.02 -10.86
CA GLY A 298 4.57 23.37 -10.48
C GLY A 298 4.51 24.31 -9.28
N TYR A 299 3.37 24.31 -8.59
CA TYR A 299 3.12 25.10 -7.39
C TYR A 299 2.32 24.28 -6.37
N PRO A 300 2.44 24.54 -5.05
CA PRO A 300 1.64 23.87 -4.04
C PRO A 300 0.13 23.91 -4.34
N PRO A 301 -0.66 22.89 -3.97
CA PRO A 301 -0.32 21.83 -3.01
C PRO A 301 0.53 20.68 -3.56
N ASN A 302 0.57 20.51 -4.88
CA ASN A 302 1.19 19.33 -5.49
C ASN A 302 2.59 19.59 -6.06
N GLY A 303 2.92 20.83 -6.42
CA GLY A 303 4.23 21.23 -6.94
C GLY A 303 5.09 22.03 -5.97
N GLY A 304 6.34 22.27 -6.34
CA GLY A 304 7.33 22.95 -5.52
C GLY A 304 8.76 22.53 -5.84
N GLY A 305 9.69 22.97 -5.00
CA GLY A 305 11.13 22.79 -5.11
C GLY A 305 11.92 24.04 -4.73
N GLY A 306 13.22 23.91 -4.51
CA GLY A 306 14.11 25.06 -4.31
C GLY A 306 14.04 25.72 -2.93
N GLY A 307 13.36 25.12 -1.97
CA GLY A 307 13.38 25.60 -0.59
C GLY A 307 14.72 25.33 0.10
N LEU A 308 15.07 26.23 1.01
CA LEU A 308 16.32 26.26 1.75
C LEU A 308 16.06 25.98 3.23
N GLY A 309 17.14 25.73 3.97
CA GLY A 309 17.06 25.58 5.42
C GLY A 309 17.63 24.26 5.89
N PHE A 310 17.14 23.76 7.03
CA PHE A 310 17.68 22.54 7.61
C PHE A 310 16.74 21.79 8.56
N ALA A 311 16.98 20.48 8.67
CA ALA A 311 16.44 19.61 9.70
C ALA A 311 17.60 19.17 10.62
N SER A 312 17.53 19.49 11.91
CA SER A 312 18.63 19.22 12.86
C SER A 312 18.21 18.95 14.30
N GLY A 313 18.93 18.05 14.96
CA GLY A 313 18.73 17.76 16.38
C GLY A 313 17.51 16.86 16.59
N MET A 314 17.55 15.70 15.96
CA MET A 314 16.55 14.65 16.16
C MET A 314 17.15 13.58 17.05
N THR A 315 16.46 13.24 18.14
CA THR A 315 16.89 12.18 19.06
C THR A 315 15.73 11.22 19.26
N LEU A 316 15.91 9.96 18.86
CA LEU A 316 14.91 8.92 19.02
C LEU A 316 15.45 7.82 19.93
N LYS A 317 14.69 7.47 20.97
CA LYS A 317 15.10 6.49 21.99
C LYS A 317 14.03 5.47 22.29
N ASN A 318 14.45 4.24 22.56
CA ASN A 318 13.56 3.15 22.98
C ASN A 318 12.36 2.98 22.02
N LEU A 319 12.67 2.55 20.80
CA LEU A 319 11.72 2.28 19.73
C LEU A 319 11.53 0.78 19.58
N THR A 320 10.27 0.34 19.49
CA THR A 320 9.93 -1.07 19.27
C THR A 320 9.12 -1.25 18.00
N THR A 321 9.39 -2.31 17.24
CA THR A 321 8.76 -2.54 15.94
C THR A 321 8.14 -3.93 15.85
N THR A 322 6.97 -4.00 15.22
CA THR A 322 6.32 -5.26 14.85
C THR A 322 5.84 -5.15 13.41
N GLY A 323 6.46 -5.89 12.51
CA GLY A 323 6.07 -6.01 11.11
C GLY A 323 6.30 -4.75 10.28
N LEU A 324 7.35 -3.95 10.57
CA LEU A 324 7.73 -2.80 9.74
C LEU A 324 7.79 -3.18 8.26
N ARG A 325 7.26 -2.35 7.37
CA ARG A 325 7.12 -2.71 5.94
C ARG A 325 8.29 -2.25 5.07
N GLY A 326 9.05 -1.24 5.52
CA GLY A 326 10.13 -0.61 4.75
C GLY A 326 11.38 -0.37 5.59
N ALA A 327 12.23 0.56 5.13
CA ALA A 327 13.43 0.94 5.88
C ALA A 327 13.03 1.56 7.23
N ALA A 328 13.59 1.10 8.34
CA ALA A 328 13.19 1.63 9.64
C ALA A 328 13.51 3.13 9.80
N PHE A 329 14.68 3.55 9.29
CA PHE A 329 15.05 4.95 9.10
C PHE A 329 15.26 5.29 7.63
N ALA A 330 14.53 6.28 7.10
CA ALA A 330 14.71 6.74 5.73
C ALA A 330 14.99 8.24 5.61
N ILE A 331 15.83 8.61 4.63
CA ILE A 331 15.97 9.99 4.17
C ILE A 331 15.75 9.99 2.65
N SER A 332 14.91 10.89 2.15
CA SER A 332 14.83 11.23 0.73
C SER A 332 14.86 12.73 0.55
N GLN A 333 15.89 13.20 -0.16
CA GLN A 333 16.01 14.58 -0.63
C GLN A 333 15.62 14.69 -2.11
N CYS A 334 14.57 13.98 -2.51
CA CYS A 334 14.14 13.94 -3.90
C CYS A 334 12.65 14.24 -4.14
N THR A 335 11.95 14.83 -3.16
CA THR A 335 10.53 15.14 -3.35
C THR A 335 10.33 16.09 -4.52
N ARG A 336 9.39 15.74 -5.38
CA ARG A 336 9.03 16.49 -6.60
C ARG A 336 7.58 16.23 -6.96
N PHE A 337 7.04 17.09 -7.82
CA PHE A 337 5.71 16.90 -8.38
C PHE A 337 5.63 15.59 -9.20
N SER A 338 4.56 14.82 -8.99
CA SER A 338 4.33 13.52 -9.67
C SER A 338 4.17 13.64 -11.20
N GLY A 339 3.94 14.84 -11.73
CA GLY A 339 3.88 15.11 -13.18
C GLY A 339 5.05 15.94 -13.71
N ALA A 340 6.10 16.15 -12.92
CA ALA A 340 7.29 16.87 -13.40
C ALA A 340 7.98 16.04 -14.51
N PRO A 341 8.68 16.68 -15.48
CA PRO A 341 9.41 15.97 -16.53
C PRO A 341 10.70 15.30 -16.01
N GLY A 342 11.15 14.23 -16.67
CA GLY A 342 12.44 13.57 -16.41
C GLY A 342 12.53 12.79 -15.08
N VAL A 343 13.71 12.25 -14.76
CA VAL A 343 13.94 11.36 -13.59
C VAL A 343 14.12 12.14 -12.27
N GLY A 344 14.48 13.42 -12.36
CA GLY A 344 14.56 14.35 -11.21
C GLY A 344 15.93 14.33 -10.57
N ASN A 345 16.40 15.50 -10.18
CA ASN A 345 17.74 15.61 -9.64
C ASN A 345 17.72 15.42 -8.11
N CYS A 346 17.86 14.18 -7.67
CA CYS A 346 17.86 13.86 -6.25
C CYS A 346 19.13 14.32 -5.49
N THR A 347 20.11 14.92 -6.17
CA THR A 347 21.40 15.31 -5.57
C THR A 347 21.59 16.82 -5.48
N ASN A 348 20.58 17.62 -5.83
CA ASN A 348 20.67 19.08 -5.87
C ASN A 348 19.94 19.83 -4.75
N SER A 349 19.24 19.15 -3.84
CA SER A 349 18.58 19.82 -2.72
C SER A 349 19.61 20.54 -1.84
N GLU A 350 19.44 21.84 -1.62
CA GLU A 350 20.30 22.63 -0.73
C GLU A 350 19.86 22.55 0.75
N PHE A 351 18.73 21.88 1.01
CA PHE A 351 18.22 21.71 2.36
C PHE A 351 19.13 20.79 3.17
N GLN A 352 19.67 21.25 4.29
CA GLN A 352 20.64 20.46 5.06
C GLN A 352 19.94 19.51 6.05
N ILE A 353 20.42 18.27 6.13
CA ILE A 353 20.02 17.34 7.21
C ILE A 353 21.25 17.02 8.05
N ARG A 354 21.14 17.12 9.37
CA ARG A 354 22.25 16.81 10.28
C ARG A 354 21.80 16.46 11.69
N ASN A 355 22.71 15.91 12.50
CA ASN A 355 22.48 15.68 13.93
C ASN A 355 21.21 14.84 14.18
N VAL A 356 21.19 13.63 13.64
CA VAL A 356 20.12 12.64 13.84
C VAL A 356 20.71 11.49 14.64
N GLU A 357 20.11 11.19 15.79
CA GLU A 357 20.53 10.11 16.68
C GLU A 357 19.36 9.15 16.93
N ILE A 358 19.58 7.88 16.65
CA ILE A 358 18.68 6.77 17.02
C ILE A 358 19.43 5.87 17.99
N ASP A 359 18.92 5.74 19.21
CA ASP A 359 19.48 4.91 20.28
C ASP A 359 18.42 3.95 20.84
N GLY A 360 18.51 2.68 20.46
CA GLY A 360 17.56 1.66 20.87
C GLY A 360 16.40 1.52 19.89
N LEU A 361 16.59 0.68 18.88
CA LEU A 361 15.56 0.32 17.89
C LEU A 361 15.53 -1.21 17.75
N TYR A 362 14.46 -1.84 18.23
CA TYR A 362 14.36 -3.29 18.34
C TYR A 362 13.03 -3.85 17.85
N GLY A 363 13.05 -5.10 17.39
CA GLY A 363 11.83 -5.83 17.01
C GLY A 363 11.94 -6.48 15.65
N ASP A 364 10.80 -6.67 14.99
CA ASP A 364 10.75 -7.32 13.68
C ASP A 364 10.37 -6.36 12.54
N SER A 365 10.86 -6.69 11.34
CA SER A 365 10.68 -5.98 10.08
C SER A 365 10.48 -6.98 8.95
N LYS A 366 9.69 -6.61 7.94
CA LYS A 366 9.55 -7.34 6.68
C LYS A 366 10.63 -6.95 5.66
N SER A 367 11.35 -5.85 5.90
CA SER A 367 12.44 -5.38 5.05
C SER A 367 13.80 -5.55 5.72
N ALA A 368 14.81 -5.97 4.94
CA ALA A 368 16.20 -6.08 5.41
C ALA A 368 16.86 -4.71 5.66
N ARG A 369 16.22 -3.63 5.20
CA ARG A 369 16.68 -2.25 5.31
C ARG A 369 16.47 -1.74 6.73
N VAL A 370 17.56 -1.61 7.46
CA VAL A 370 17.59 -0.84 8.70
C VAL A 370 17.57 0.66 8.37
N ALA A 371 18.39 1.07 7.40
CA ALA A 371 18.46 2.46 6.94
C ALA A 371 18.48 2.57 5.41
N SER A 372 17.82 3.60 4.88
CA SER A 372 17.91 4.00 3.47
C SER A 372 18.03 5.53 3.37
N LEU A 373 19.26 6.02 3.25
CA LEU A 373 19.62 7.42 3.43
C LEU A 373 20.06 8.05 2.10
N GLN A 374 19.10 8.59 1.35
CA GLN A 374 19.35 9.32 0.11
C GLN A 374 19.50 10.81 0.41
N CYS A 375 20.75 11.24 0.62
CA CYS A 375 21.10 12.63 0.85
C CYS A 375 21.58 13.32 -0.44
N SER A 376 21.47 14.63 -0.44
CA SER A 376 21.89 15.50 -1.53
C SER A 376 23.42 15.57 -1.63
N ALA A 377 23.96 15.66 -2.86
CA ALA A 377 25.40 15.80 -3.03
C ALA A 377 25.88 17.23 -2.74
N VAL A 378 25.02 18.23 -2.95
CA VAL A 378 25.34 19.63 -2.65
C VAL A 378 25.15 19.99 -1.18
N ALA A 379 24.38 19.19 -0.43
CA ALA A 379 24.19 19.29 1.01
C ALA A 379 24.25 17.91 1.70
N PRO A 380 25.44 17.26 1.77
CA PRO A 380 25.57 15.92 2.35
C PRO A 380 25.06 15.85 3.80
N CYS A 381 24.43 14.73 4.16
CA CYS A 381 23.99 14.51 5.53
C CYS A 381 25.20 14.34 6.46
N THR A 382 25.18 14.98 7.63
CA THR A 382 26.30 14.93 8.58
C THR A 382 25.83 14.55 9.98
N ASN A 383 26.70 13.89 10.75
CA ASN A 383 26.42 13.48 12.13
C ASN A 383 25.11 12.67 12.26
N ILE A 384 25.05 11.58 11.48
CA ILE A 384 23.97 10.58 11.55
C ILE A 384 24.47 9.41 12.38
N THR A 385 23.79 9.14 13.49
CA THR A 385 24.18 8.13 14.47
C THR A 385 23.05 7.13 14.68
N MET A 386 23.37 5.84 14.61
CA MET A 386 22.46 4.75 15.00
C MET A 386 23.21 3.80 15.92
N VAL A 387 22.75 3.64 17.15
CA VAL A 387 23.34 2.73 18.14
C VAL A 387 22.24 1.87 18.76
N ASN A 388 22.62 0.69 19.26
CA ASN A 388 21.69 -0.23 19.92
C ASN A 388 20.51 -0.61 19.00
N VAL A 389 20.82 -1.05 17.78
CA VAL A 389 19.82 -1.45 16.78
C VAL A 389 19.82 -2.98 16.62
N GLY A 390 18.65 -3.60 16.80
CA GLY A 390 18.45 -5.05 16.69
C GLY A 390 17.12 -5.37 16.03
N LEU A 391 17.09 -5.31 14.69
CA LEU A 391 15.93 -5.65 13.89
C LEU A 391 16.09 -7.04 13.26
N HIS A 392 15.00 -7.80 13.24
CA HIS A 392 14.97 -9.14 12.64
C HIS A 392 13.90 -9.25 11.56
N LEU A 393 14.19 -10.01 10.51
CA LEU A 393 13.23 -10.40 9.49
C LEU A 393 12.21 -11.39 10.06
N THR A 394 11.07 -11.54 9.37
CA THR A 394 10.07 -12.56 9.71
C THR A 394 10.62 -13.99 9.67
N SER A 395 11.70 -14.23 8.94
CA SER A 395 12.46 -15.49 8.91
C SER A 395 13.38 -15.70 10.13
N GLY A 396 13.51 -14.69 11.01
CA GLY A 396 14.43 -14.67 12.15
C GLY A 396 15.84 -14.15 11.84
N ALA A 397 16.20 -13.99 10.56
CA ALA A 397 17.49 -13.45 10.15
C ALA A 397 17.63 -11.97 10.58
N PRO A 398 18.82 -11.48 10.95
CA PRO A 398 19.01 -10.06 11.26
C PRO A 398 18.81 -9.19 10.02
N ALA A 399 18.12 -8.05 10.17
CA ALA A 399 18.11 -6.99 9.17
C ALA A 399 19.45 -6.23 9.25
N ALA A 400 20.14 -6.09 8.13
CA ALA A 400 21.53 -5.63 8.10
C ALA A 400 21.86 -4.63 6.99
N GLU A 401 20.85 -4.16 6.24
CA GLU A 401 21.09 -3.22 5.14
C GLU A 401 21.05 -1.76 5.63
N TYR A 402 22.15 -1.06 5.39
CA TYR A 402 22.30 0.37 5.65
C TYR A 402 22.70 1.05 4.33
N LEU A 403 21.71 1.46 3.55
CA LEU A 403 21.94 2.05 2.24
C LEU A 403 22.21 3.55 2.37
N CYS A 404 23.29 4.06 1.78
CA CYS A 404 23.73 5.45 1.94
C CYS A 404 24.11 6.11 0.63
N GLY A 405 23.65 7.35 0.42
CA GLY A 405 24.10 8.24 -0.64
C GLY A 405 24.39 9.61 -0.05
N ASN A 406 25.61 10.11 -0.22
CA ASN A 406 26.07 11.40 0.32
C ASN A 406 25.86 11.56 1.85
N VAL A 407 26.11 10.51 2.61
CA VAL A 407 26.16 10.54 4.09
C VAL A 407 27.61 10.61 4.53
N ALA A 408 27.98 11.68 5.23
CA ALA A 408 29.34 11.91 5.68
C ALA A 408 29.58 11.31 7.07
N ASN A 409 30.52 10.35 7.14
CA ASN A 409 31.02 9.73 8.36
C ASN A 409 29.91 9.32 9.36
N PRO A 410 28.98 8.41 8.97
CA PRO A 410 27.98 7.91 9.90
C PRO A 410 28.62 7.22 11.10
N SER A 411 27.93 7.22 12.23
CA SER A 411 28.39 6.62 13.49
C SER A 411 27.48 5.47 13.92
N GLY A 412 28.08 4.39 14.42
CA GLY A 412 27.38 3.20 14.91
C GLY A 412 26.91 2.21 13.83
N PHE A 413 27.09 2.53 12.54
CA PHE A 413 26.85 1.62 11.43
C PHE A 413 27.79 1.92 10.24
N ASN A 414 27.97 0.93 9.37
CA ASN A 414 28.66 1.10 8.09
C ASN A 414 27.66 1.01 6.94
N CYS A 415 27.84 1.84 5.93
CA CYS A 415 27.03 1.78 4.72
C CYS A 415 27.32 0.48 3.95
N THR A 416 26.27 -0.25 3.59
CA THR A 416 26.36 -1.56 2.92
C THR A 416 26.01 -1.50 1.44
N GLY A 417 25.48 -0.37 0.96
CA GLY A 417 25.08 -0.21 -0.44
C GLY A 417 24.52 1.18 -0.73
N THR A 418 24.02 1.35 -1.96
CA THR A 418 23.40 2.58 -2.45
C THR A 418 21.90 2.58 -2.21
N PRO A 419 21.29 3.71 -1.79
CA PRO A 419 19.86 3.82 -1.57
C PRO A 419 19.12 3.93 -2.90
N CYS A 420 17.85 3.54 -2.90
CA CYS A 420 16.97 3.82 -4.02
C CYS A 420 16.82 5.34 -4.22
N VAL A 421 16.79 5.77 -5.48
CA VAL A 421 16.66 7.17 -5.88
C VAL A 421 15.23 7.40 -6.34
N GLY A 422 14.45 8.22 -5.61
CA GLY A 422 13.03 8.47 -5.92
C GLY A 422 12.38 9.51 -5.02
N GLY A 423 11.28 10.13 -5.49
CA GLY A 423 10.66 11.29 -4.85
C GLY A 423 9.85 11.05 -3.58
N SER A 424 10.06 9.90 -2.95
CA SER A 424 9.45 9.57 -1.67
C SER A 424 10.43 8.81 -0.79
N ALA A 425 10.61 9.28 0.45
CA ALA A 425 11.33 8.57 1.51
C ALA A 425 10.73 7.20 1.83
N THR A 426 9.54 6.90 1.29
CA THR A 426 8.95 5.55 1.26
C THR A 426 9.87 4.51 0.65
N GLY A 427 10.92 4.90 -0.08
CA GLY A 427 11.95 3.97 -0.57
C GLY A 427 11.39 2.85 -1.45
N GLU A 428 10.13 3.01 -1.85
CA GLU A 428 9.58 2.39 -3.03
C GLU A 428 10.24 3.17 -4.16
N SER A 429 11.34 2.62 -4.66
CA SER A 429 11.40 2.44 -6.11
C SER A 429 10.01 2.04 -6.61
N GLU A 430 9.73 2.31 -7.87
CA GLU A 430 8.60 1.69 -8.54
C GLU A 430 8.46 0.18 -8.22
N LEU A 431 9.54 -0.50 -7.77
CA LEU A 431 9.62 -1.83 -7.12
C LEU A 431 8.65 -2.14 -5.93
N GLY A 432 8.20 -1.17 -5.14
CA GLY A 432 7.32 -1.43 -3.97
C GLY A 432 5.82 -1.35 -4.28
N LYS A 433 5.45 -0.44 -5.19
CA LYS A 433 4.18 -0.53 -5.92
C LYS A 433 4.21 -1.69 -6.91
N GLU A 434 5.37 -2.12 -7.39
CA GLU A 434 5.53 -3.21 -8.34
C GLU A 434 5.17 -4.59 -7.80
N THR A 435 5.05 -4.92 -6.51
CA THR A 435 4.50 -6.28 -6.26
C THR A 435 3.03 -6.30 -6.69
N ALA A 436 2.19 -5.36 -6.25
CA ALA A 436 0.81 -5.19 -6.72
C ALA A 436 0.70 -4.75 -8.21
N ALA A 437 1.57 -3.85 -8.66
CA ALA A 437 1.56 -3.24 -9.99
C ALA A 437 2.39 -4.00 -11.03
N SER A 438 3.41 -4.79 -10.69
CA SER A 438 4.16 -5.61 -11.67
C SER A 438 3.31 -6.79 -12.11
N GLY A 439 2.62 -7.49 -11.19
CA GLY A 439 1.66 -8.53 -11.58
C GLY A 439 0.60 -7.98 -12.52
N PHE A 440 0.10 -6.76 -12.25
CA PHE A 440 -0.83 -6.07 -13.14
C PHE A 440 -0.19 -5.57 -14.45
N VAL A 441 1.03 -5.04 -14.43
CA VAL A 441 1.76 -4.59 -15.63
C VAL A 441 2.11 -5.77 -16.54
N HIS A 442 2.51 -6.90 -15.98
CA HIS A 442 2.70 -8.15 -16.72
C HIS A 442 1.39 -8.64 -17.31
N LEU A 443 0.27 -8.54 -16.57
CA LEU A 443 -1.05 -8.85 -17.10
C LEU A 443 -1.45 -7.89 -18.23
N VAL A 444 -1.23 -6.59 -18.09
CA VAL A 444 -1.44 -5.59 -19.15
C VAL A 444 -0.59 -5.90 -20.38
N ASN A 445 0.68 -6.29 -20.18
CA ASN A 445 1.56 -6.68 -21.28
C ASN A 445 1.09 -7.95 -22.01
N LEU A 446 0.48 -8.91 -21.30
CA LEU A 446 -0.16 -10.08 -21.93
C LEU A 446 -1.34 -9.69 -22.82
N PHE A 447 -2.18 -8.74 -22.38
CA PHE A 447 -3.34 -8.29 -23.14
C PHE A 447 -3.04 -7.21 -24.19
N ARG A 448 -1.87 -6.57 -24.12
CA ARG A 448 -1.46 -5.48 -25.00
C ARG A 448 -1.64 -5.75 -26.50
N PRO A 449 -1.35 -6.95 -27.05
CA PRO A 449 -1.48 -7.18 -28.48
C PRO A 449 -2.90 -7.56 -28.92
N PHE A 450 -3.86 -7.68 -27.98
CA PHE A 450 -5.27 -7.98 -28.26
C PHE A 450 -6.07 -6.67 -28.43
N ASP A 451 -5.83 -6.00 -29.55
CA ASP A 451 -6.39 -4.70 -29.90
C ASP A 451 -7.70 -4.83 -30.73
N GLU A 452 -8.15 -3.72 -31.34
CA GLU A 452 -9.35 -3.69 -32.18
C GLU A 452 -9.26 -4.63 -33.39
N LEU A 453 -8.07 -4.87 -33.93
CA LEU A 453 -7.85 -5.81 -35.03
C LEU A 453 -8.13 -7.24 -34.58
N PHE A 454 -7.56 -7.64 -33.43
CA PHE A 454 -7.84 -8.96 -32.86
C PHE A 454 -9.34 -9.14 -32.59
N LEU A 455 -9.98 -8.16 -31.94
CA LEU A 455 -11.41 -8.24 -31.62
C LEU A 455 -12.27 -8.32 -32.89
N GLY A 456 -11.90 -7.60 -33.95
CA GLY A 456 -12.58 -7.65 -35.24
C GLY A 456 -12.49 -9.01 -35.93
N LEU A 457 -11.33 -9.68 -35.84
CA LEU A 457 -11.17 -11.04 -36.37
C LEU A 457 -11.91 -12.08 -35.50
N TRP A 458 -11.84 -11.91 -34.18
CA TRP A 458 -12.48 -12.79 -33.22
C TRP A 458 -14.01 -12.79 -33.36
N ASN A 459 -14.62 -11.61 -33.46
CA ASN A 459 -16.07 -11.46 -33.64
C ASN A 459 -16.55 -11.66 -35.10
N GLY A 460 -15.63 -11.76 -36.06
CA GLY A 460 -15.94 -11.98 -37.48
C GLY A 460 -16.33 -10.72 -38.26
N THR A 461 -16.11 -9.52 -37.73
CA THR A 461 -16.27 -8.25 -38.47
C THR A 461 -15.11 -7.97 -39.43
N LEU A 462 -13.96 -8.61 -39.20
CA LEU A 462 -12.81 -8.65 -40.10
C LEU A 462 -12.53 -10.11 -40.51
N SER A 463 -11.98 -10.31 -41.72
CA SER A 463 -11.82 -11.64 -42.33
C SER A 463 -10.40 -11.97 -42.80
N ALA A 464 -9.43 -11.08 -42.65
CA ALA A 464 -8.07 -11.29 -43.15
C ALA A 464 -6.99 -10.79 -42.18
N CYS A 465 -6.01 -11.65 -41.92
CA CYS A 465 -4.74 -11.34 -41.26
C CYS A 465 -3.63 -12.21 -41.88
N SER A 466 -2.37 -11.92 -41.57
CA SER A 466 -1.25 -12.78 -42.00
C SER A 466 -0.98 -13.89 -40.98
N VAL A 467 -0.39 -14.99 -41.46
CA VAL A 467 0.15 -16.07 -40.62
C VAL A 467 1.22 -15.53 -39.69
N ASP A 468 2.13 -14.70 -40.19
CA ASP A 468 3.21 -14.07 -39.41
C ASP A 468 2.67 -13.24 -38.23
N TRP A 469 1.52 -12.58 -38.40
CA TRP A 469 0.89 -11.81 -37.33
C TRP A 469 0.39 -12.72 -36.19
N LEU A 470 -0.26 -13.84 -36.51
CA LEU A 470 -0.71 -14.82 -35.50
C LEU A 470 0.46 -15.46 -34.75
N VAL A 471 1.54 -15.77 -35.47
CA VAL A 471 2.79 -16.28 -34.86
C VAL A 471 3.37 -15.23 -33.90
N SER A 472 3.46 -13.97 -34.33
CA SER A 472 3.97 -12.88 -33.47
C SER A 472 3.12 -12.63 -32.22
N LEU A 473 1.80 -12.83 -32.33
CA LEU A 473 0.86 -12.70 -31.22
C LEU A 473 1.10 -13.78 -30.16
N ASP A 474 1.26 -15.04 -30.58
CA ASP A 474 1.59 -16.15 -29.68
C ASP A 474 2.99 -15.98 -29.06
N GLU A 475 4.01 -15.59 -29.84
CA GLU A 475 5.36 -15.33 -29.34
C GLU A 475 5.37 -14.21 -28.29
N HIS A 476 4.62 -13.14 -28.51
CA HIS A 476 4.47 -12.05 -27.54
C HIS A 476 3.87 -12.56 -26.23
N VAL A 477 2.77 -13.32 -26.29
CA VAL A 477 2.11 -13.87 -25.08
C VAL A 477 3.04 -14.84 -24.35
N ARG A 478 3.73 -15.72 -25.08
CA ARG A 478 4.67 -16.71 -24.54
C ARG A 478 5.84 -16.06 -23.79
N ASN A 479 6.36 -14.95 -24.31
CA ASN A 479 7.53 -14.27 -23.75
C ASN A 479 7.19 -13.19 -22.69
N SER A 480 5.92 -12.85 -22.50
CA SER A 480 5.48 -11.76 -21.61
C SER A 480 5.42 -12.11 -20.12
N ALA A 481 5.50 -13.39 -19.75
CA ALA A 481 5.45 -13.85 -18.36
C ALA A 481 6.41 -15.03 -18.09
N SER A 482 6.98 -15.06 -16.88
CA SER A 482 7.88 -16.11 -16.40
C SER A 482 7.54 -16.50 -14.97
N ALA A 483 7.76 -17.78 -14.62
CA ALA A 483 7.66 -18.27 -13.24
C ALA A 483 8.80 -17.78 -12.32
N SER A 484 9.81 -17.10 -12.87
CA SER A 484 10.93 -16.53 -12.13
C SER A 484 10.73 -15.06 -11.72
N LEU A 485 9.52 -14.51 -11.89
CA LEU A 485 9.21 -13.13 -11.54
C LEU A 485 9.03 -12.97 -10.03
N ASP A 486 9.53 -11.87 -9.48
CA ASP A 486 9.40 -11.52 -8.05
C ASP A 486 8.01 -10.90 -7.76
N ILE A 487 6.96 -11.74 -7.85
CA ILE A 487 5.56 -11.37 -7.63
C ILE A 487 4.89 -12.34 -6.66
N THR A 488 3.79 -11.93 -6.02
CA THR A 488 3.08 -12.80 -5.07
C THR A 488 2.48 -14.02 -5.76
N ASP A 489 2.34 -15.15 -5.05
CA ASP A 489 1.68 -16.36 -5.58
C ASP A 489 0.28 -16.08 -6.12
N ILE A 490 -0.47 -15.17 -5.49
CA ILE A 490 -1.79 -14.72 -5.95
C ILE A 490 -1.69 -14.15 -7.36
N GLN A 491 -0.71 -13.27 -7.61
CA GLN A 491 -0.54 -12.64 -8.91
C GLN A 491 0.08 -13.58 -9.93
N MET A 492 1.00 -14.44 -9.50
CA MET A 492 1.62 -15.45 -10.35
C MET A 492 0.60 -16.42 -10.91
N VAL A 493 -0.36 -16.88 -10.10
CA VAL A 493 -1.50 -17.68 -10.57
C VAL A 493 -2.26 -16.95 -11.67
N ASN A 494 -2.67 -15.70 -11.44
CA ASN A 494 -3.47 -14.96 -12.42
C ASN A 494 -2.70 -14.76 -13.73
N LEU A 495 -1.40 -14.44 -13.63
CA LEU A 495 -0.54 -14.19 -14.77
C LEU A 495 -0.33 -15.45 -15.61
N LEU A 496 0.12 -16.55 -15.00
CA LEU A 496 0.48 -17.77 -15.73
C LEU A 496 -0.76 -18.48 -16.28
N VAL A 497 -1.86 -18.55 -15.53
CA VAL A 497 -3.11 -19.15 -16.05
C VAL A 497 -3.68 -18.32 -17.20
N THR A 498 -3.65 -16.98 -17.09
CA THR A 498 -4.11 -16.10 -18.17
C THR A 498 -3.21 -16.17 -19.40
N GLN A 499 -1.90 -16.32 -19.22
CA GLN A 499 -0.95 -16.53 -20.32
C GLN A 499 -1.30 -17.79 -21.13
N GLN A 500 -1.51 -18.92 -20.46
CA GLN A 500 -1.85 -20.18 -21.15
C GLN A 500 -3.21 -20.11 -21.84
N TRP A 501 -4.19 -19.47 -21.20
CA TRP A 501 -5.50 -19.24 -21.81
C TRP A 501 -5.40 -18.34 -23.06
N LEU A 502 -4.64 -17.24 -23.03
CA LEU A 502 -4.46 -16.39 -24.21
C LEU A 502 -3.77 -17.11 -25.38
N ARG A 503 -2.79 -17.98 -25.11
CA ARG A 503 -2.19 -18.85 -26.16
C ARG A 503 -3.25 -19.74 -26.80
N LEU A 504 -4.18 -20.28 -26.00
CA LEU A 504 -5.30 -21.09 -26.52
C LEU A 504 -6.24 -20.26 -27.39
N ILE A 505 -6.55 -19.03 -26.97
CA ILE A 505 -7.40 -18.10 -27.72
C ILE A 505 -6.78 -17.76 -29.09
N VAL A 506 -5.47 -17.49 -29.16
CA VAL A 506 -4.76 -17.25 -30.42
C VAL A 506 -4.79 -18.50 -31.33
N TRP A 507 -4.60 -19.68 -30.75
CA TRP A 507 -4.69 -20.95 -31.50
C TRP A 507 -6.10 -21.21 -32.05
N GLN A 508 -7.15 -20.96 -31.25
CA GLN A 508 -8.53 -21.09 -31.69
C GLN A 508 -8.88 -20.12 -32.82
N LEU A 509 -8.36 -18.88 -32.78
CA LEU A 509 -8.50 -17.94 -33.88
C LEU A 509 -7.81 -18.46 -35.15
N SER A 510 -6.61 -19.01 -35.01
CA SER A 510 -5.86 -19.63 -36.13
C SER A 510 -6.63 -20.80 -36.75
N ASN A 511 -7.29 -21.63 -35.92
CA ASN A 511 -8.19 -22.69 -36.38
C ASN A 511 -9.38 -22.13 -37.15
N LYS A 512 -10.05 -21.10 -36.61
CA LYS A 512 -11.22 -20.46 -37.23
C LYS A 512 -10.88 -19.85 -38.59
N LEU A 513 -9.67 -19.33 -38.75
CA LEU A 513 -9.17 -18.73 -39.99
C LEU A 513 -8.56 -19.76 -40.98
N GLY A 514 -8.50 -21.04 -40.60
CA GLY A 514 -8.00 -22.12 -41.46
C GLY A 514 -6.47 -22.17 -41.61
N PHE A 515 -5.72 -21.63 -40.65
CA PHE A 515 -4.26 -21.54 -40.72
C PHE A 515 -3.51 -22.70 -40.03
N LEU A 516 -4.22 -23.65 -39.42
CA LEU A 516 -3.58 -24.78 -38.77
C LEU A 516 -3.09 -25.84 -39.77
N SER A 517 -1.93 -26.44 -39.47
CA SER A 517 -1.33 -27.51 -40.25
C SER A 517 -0.56 -28.48 -39.36
N SER A 518 -0.69 -29.79 -39.64
CA SER A 518 0.07 -30.84 -38.93
C SER A 518 1.57 -30.81 -39.23
N VAL A 519 1.99 -30.15 -40.31
CA VAL A 519 3.39 -30.01 -40.75
C VAL A 519 3.90 -28.57 -40.64
N SER A 520 3.21 -27.70 -39.88
CA SER A 520 3.65 -26.33 -39.65
C SER A 520 5.02 -26.30 -38.98
N SER A 521 5.90 -25.39 -39.43
CA SER A 521 7.17 -25.07 -38.77
C SER A 521 6.99 -24.28 -37.47
N HIS A 522 5.83 -23.64 -37.29
CA HIS A 522 5.48 -22.91 -36.07
C HIS A 522 4.55 -23.76 -35.20
N GLU A 523 4.98 -24.05 -33.97
CA GLU A 523 4.24 -24.86 -33.01
C GLU A 523 2.82 -24.33 -32.76
N SER A 524 2.67 -23.00 -32.71
CA SER A 524 1.39 -22.31 -32.45
C SER A 524 0.35 -22.48 -33.56
N LEU A 525 0.74 -23.01 -34.72
CA LEU A 525 -0.14 -23.33 -35.84
C LEU A 525 -0.31 -24.84 -36.04
N ASN A 526 0.13 -25.65 -35.08
CA ASN A 526 -0.03 -27.09 -35.11
C ASN A 526 -1.33 -27.52 -34.39
N PHE A 527 -2.03 -28.53 -34.90
CA PHE A 527 -3.22 -29.09 -34.27
C PHE A 527 -2.98 -29.64 -32.84
N GLN A 528 -1.73 -30.01 -32.52
CA GLN A 528 -1.35 -30.53 -31.21
C GLN A 528 -0.91 -29.45 -30.20
N TYR A 529 -0.85 -28.19 -30.60
CA TYR A 529 -0.41 -27.10 -29.70
C TYR A 529 -1.18 -27.01 -28.37
N PRO A 530 -2.49 -27.29 -28.30
CA PRO A 530 -3.22 -27.30 -27.02
C PRO A 530 -2.70 -28.32 -26.00
N ILE A 531 -2.05 -29.41 -26.45
CA ILE A 531 -1.38 -30.36 -25.54
C ILE A 531 -0.20 -29.69 -24.83
N GLN A 532 0.57 -28.88 -25.54
CA GLN A 532 1.68 -28.12 -24.95
C GLN A 532 1.17 -27.07 -23.96
N ILE A 533 0.10 -26.36 -24.31
CA ILE A 533 -0.56 -25.38 -23.41
C ILE A 533 -1.02 -26.06 -22.12
N ALA A 534 -1.64 -27.25 -22.22
CA ALA A 534 -2.10 -28.00 -21.05
C ALA A 534 -0.94 -28.50 -20.17
N ARG A 535 0.18 -28.93 -20.78
CA ARG A 535 1.41 -29.27 -20.06
C ARG A 535 1.94 -28.06 -19.30
N ASP A 536 2.11 -26.93 -19.97
CA ASP A 536 2.70 -25.72 -19.39
C ASP A 536 1.80 -25.13 -18.29
N LEU A 537 0.46 -25.22 -18.46
CA LEU A 537 -0.53 -24.87 -17.43
C LEU A 537 -0.39 -25.77 -16.19
N THR A 538 -0.26 -27.08 -16.40
CA THR A 538 -0.07 -28.06 -15.32
C THR A 538 1.21 -27.77 -14.54
N ILE A 539 2.34 -27.53 -15.23
CA ILE A 539 3.63 -27.18 -14.60
C ILE A 539 3.53 -25.86 -13.84
N SER A 540 2.82 -24.86 -14.39
CA SER A 540 2.69 -23.54 -13.78
C SER A 540 1.87 -23.57 -12.50
N THR A 541 0.84 -24.41 -12.43
CA THR A 541 -0.12 -24.43 -11.32
C THR A 541 0.23 -25.47 -10.25
N CYS A 542 0.97 -26.53 -10.58
CA CYS A 542 1.32 -27.57 -9.60
C CYS A 542 2.28 -27.09 -8.50
N ARG A 543 2.99 -25.98 -8.74
CA ARG A 543 3.93 -25.36 -7.79
C ARG A 543 3.31 -24.23 -6.97
N LEU A 544 2.05 -23.86 -7.22
CA LEU A 544 1.40 -22.70 -6.60
C LEU A 544 0.35 -23.13 -5.55
N PRO A 545 0.20 -22.40 -4.43
CA PRO A 545 -0.78 -22.74 -3.39
C PRO A 545 -2.23 -22.69 -3.90
N GLN A 546 -3.05 -23.66 -3.49
CA GLN A 546 -4.49 -23.67 -3.83
C GLN A 546 -5.22 -22.42 -3.32
N GLN A 547 -4.89 -21.92 -2.12
CA GLN A 547 -5.52 -20.70 -1.60
C GLN A 547 -5.27 -19.48 -2.50
N SER A 548 -4.10 -19.41 -3.14
CA SER A 548 -3.77 -18.35 -4.11
C SER A 548 -4.62 -18.42 -5.37
N MET A 549 -5.07 -19.62 -5.76
CA MET A 549 -6.00 -19.84 -6.88
C MET A 549 -7.45 -19.48 -6.51
N GLU A 550 -7.88 -19.80 -5.29
CA GLU A 550 -9.25 -19.54 -4.83
C GLU A 550 -9.62 -18.05 -4.79
N ILE A 551 -8.64 -17.17 -4.58
CA ILE A 551 -8.85 -15.72 -4.50
C ILE A 551 -9.37 -15.11 -5.82
N HIS A 552 -9.03 -15.70 -6.96
CA HIS A 552 -9.47 -15.22 -8.28
C HIS A 552 -10.92 -15.57 -8.62
N GLY A 553 -11.53 -16.46 -7.84
CA GLY A 553 -12.92 -16.87 -8.01
C GLY A 553 -13.20 -17.52 -9.37
N ILE A 554 -14.42 -17.33 -9.85
CA ILE A 554 -14.98 -18.09 -10.97
C ILE A 554 -14.25 -17.85 -12.31
N GLY A 555 -13.69 -16.66 -12.53
CA GLY A 555 -13.03 -16.31 -13.79
C GLY A 555 -11.71 -17.06 -14.02
N LEU A 556 -11.06 -17.57 -12.96
CA LEU A 556 -9.92 -18.48 -13.12
C LEU A 556 -10.40 -19.87 -13.55
N VAL A 557 -11.50 -20.34 -12.95
CA VAL A 557 -12.09 -21.65 -13.25
C VAL A 557 -12.60 -21.71 -14.69
N GLU A 558 -13.17 -20.63 -15.21
CA GLU A 558 -13.56 -20.49 -16.63
C GLU A 558 -12.37 -20.71 -17.58
N LYS A 559 -11.21 -20.11 -17.29
CA LYS A 559 -9.99 -20.30 -18.11
C LYS A 559 -9.49 -21.74 -18.08
N LEU A 560 -9.52 -22.38 -16.89
CA LEU A 560 -9.16 -23.80 -16.75
C LEU A 560 -10.14 -24.70 -17.52
N PHE A 561 -11.43 -24.38 -17.47
CA PHE A 561 -12.47 -25.06 -18.22
C PHE A 561 -12.23 -24.97 -19.73
N ASP A 562 -11.94 -23.78 -20.27
CA ASP A 562 -11.69 -23.60 -21.72
C ASP A 562 -10.51 -24.47 -22.20
N VAL A 563 -9.41 -24.49 -21.44
CA VAL A 563 -8.24 -25.32 -21.76
C VAL A 563 -8.60 -26.80 -21.73
N ALA A 564 -9.28 -27.27 -20.68
CA ALA A 564 -9.72 -28.66 -20.58
C ALA A 564 -10.69 -29.04 -21.71
N TYR A 565 -11.62 -28.15 -22.05
CA TYR A 565 -12.65 -28.36 -23.05
C TYR A 565 -12.04 -28.58 -24.44
N VAL A 566 -11.05 -27.76 -24.83
CA VAL A 566 -10.33 -27.92 -26.11
C VAL A 566 -9.41 -29.14 -26.08
N LEU A 567 -8.73 -29.37 -24.95
CA LEU A 567 -7.83 -30.51 -24.80
C LEU A 567 -8.55 -31.86 -25.00
N ILE A 568 -9.80 -31.99 -24.55
CA ILE A 568 -10.62 -33.18 -24.78
C ILE A 568 -10.76 -33.48 -26.28
N ASP A 569 -11.04 -32.47 -27.10
CA ASP A 569 -11.16 -32.63 -28.55
C ASP A 569 -9.82 -33.06 -29.15
N VAL A 570 -8.75 -32.35 -28.81
CA VAL A 570 -7.41 -32.61 -29.37
C VAL A 570 -6.90 -34.01 -29.02
N ILE A 571 -7.17 -34.50 -27.79
CA ILE A 571 -6.83 -35.87 -27.39
C ILE A 571 -7.56 -36.90 -28.26
N ALA A 572 -8.83 -36.67 -28.60
CA ALA A 572 -9.59 -37.60 -29.43
C ALA A 572 -9.05 -37.71 -30.86
N TYR A 573 -8.41 -36.65 -31.37
CA TYR A 573 -7.80 -36.60 -32.70
C TYR A 573 -6.29 -36.88 -32.69
N THR A 574 -5.69 -37.15 -31.53
CA THR A 574 -4.28 -37.52 -31.42
C THR A 574 -4.14 -39.04 -31.51
N PRO A 575 -3.45 -39.58 -32.53
CA PRO A 575 -3.26 -41.03 -32.64
C PRO A 575 -2.48 -41.55 -31.41
N PRO A 576 -2.81 -42.74 -30.88
CA PRO A 576 -2.03 -43.34 -29.79
C PRO A 576 -0.59 -43.51 -30.26
N SER A 577 0.35 -42.84 -29.61
CA SER A 577 1.78 -43.04 -29.82
C SER A 577 2.12 -44.50 -29.54
N ALA A 578 2.84 -45.15 -30.47
CA ALA A 578 3.50 -46.43 -30.22
C ALA A 578 4.53 -46.30 -29.09
N PRO A 579 4.99 -47.44 -28.52
CA PRO A 579 4.71 -47.86 -27.14
C PRO A 579 5.00 -46.79 -26.08
N GLU A 580 4.28 -46.87 -24.95
CA GLU A 580 4.37 -45.93 -23.82
C GLU A 580 5.83 -45.52 -23.52
N PRO A 581 6.10 -44.19 -23.43
CA PRO A 581 7.39 -43.72 -22.94
C PRO A 581 7.64 -44.26 -21.52
N PRO A 582 8.90 -44.34 -21.06
CA PRO A 582 9.19 -44.72 -19.68
C PRO A 582 8.34 -43.90 -18.70
N ILE A 583 8.01 -44.51 -17.56
CA ILE A 583 7.11 -44.06 -16.46
C ILE A 583 7.37 -42.61 -15.96
N SER A 584 8.41 -41.93 -16.46
CA SER A 584 8.84 -40.58 -16.10
C SER A 584 8.14 -39.43 -16.85
N ASP A 585 7.44 -39.64 -17.96
CA ASP A 585 6.87 -38.53 -18.77
C ASP A 585 5.33 -38.48 -18.73
N LEU A 586 4.78 -37.36 -18.24
CA LEU A 586 3.32 -37.11 -18.21
C LEU A 586 2.75 -36.94 -19.63
N GLY A 587 1.60 -37.55 -19.91
CA GLY A 587 0.91 -37.49 -21.19
C GLY A 587 -0.30 -36.54 -21.22
N PRO A 588 -0.94 -36.36 -22.40
CA PRO A 588 -2.11 -35.48 -22.55
C PRO A 588 -3.27 -35.81 -21.60
N LYS A 589 -3.47 -37.09 -21.32
CA LYS A 589 -4.51 -37.59 -20.40
C LYS A 589 -4.21 -37.23 -18.94
N ASP A 590 -2.93 -37.17 -18.56
CA ASP A 590 -2.51 -36.80 -17.21
C ASP A 590 -2.71 -35.29 -16.97
N TYR A 591 -2.38 -34.45 -17.96
CA TYR A 591 -2.67 -33.01 -17.91
C TYR A 591 -4.18 -32.75 -17.79
N LEU A 592 -5.00 -33.46 -18.58
CA LEU A 592 -6.45 -33.36 -18.49
C LEU A 592 -6.96 -33.76 -17.10
N THR A 593 -6.47 -34.88 -16.56
CA THR A 593 -6.84 -35.37 -15.22
C THR A 593 -6.48 -34.35 -14.13
N TYR A 594 -5.28 -33.75 -14.22
CA TYR A 594 -4.85 -32.71 -13.29
C TYR A 594 -5.75 -31.47 -13.35
N ILE A 595 -6.03 -30.96 -14.55
CA ILE A 595 -6.89 -29.76 -14.73
C ILE A 595 -8.31 -30.03 -14.23
N LEU A 596 -8.88 -31.22 -14.51
CA LEU A 596 -10.19 -31.62 -13.97
C LEU A 596 -10.20 -31.64 -12.44
N SER A 597 -9.11 -32.13 -11.83
CA SER A 597 -8.97 -32.13 -10.37
C SER A 597 -8.89 -30.72 -9.78
N LEU A 598 -8.23 -29.77 -10.47
CA LEU A 598 -8.20 -28.37 -10.07
C LEU A 598 -9.58 -27.72 -10.20
N VAL A 599 -10.28 -27.94 -11.32
CA VAL A 599 -11.65 -27.43 -11.53
C VAL A 599 -12.58 -27.97 -10.43
N ALA A 600 -12.49 -29.25 -10.08
CA ALA A 600 -13.30 -29.83 -9.00
C ALA A 600 -12.99 -29.21 -7.62
N LYS A 601 -11.71 -28.91 -7.33
CA LYS A 601 -11.29 -28.38 -6.02
C LYS A 601 -11.57 -26.89 -5.82
N LEU A 602 -11.62 -26.10 -6.90
CA LEU A 602 -11.81 -24.66 -6.82
C LEU A 602 -13.29 -24.29 -6.69
N ARG A 603 -13.57 -23.28 -5.86
CA ARG A 603 -14.93 -22.84 -5.53
C ARG A 603 -15.74 -22.52 -6.80
N GLY A 604 -16.88 -23.19 -6.94
CA GLY A 604 -17.81 -23.02 -8.06
C GLY A 604 -17.46 -23.84 -9.31
N GLY A 605 -16.34 -24.59 -9.31
CA GLY A 605 -15.98 -25.47 -10.41
C GLY A 605 -16.71 -26.82 -10.40
N GLU A 606 -16.85 -27.44 -9.23
CA GLU A 606 -17.56 -28.72 -9.05
C GLU A 606 -19.01 -28.65 -9.52
N ASP A 607 -19.77 -27.62 -9.12
CA ASP A 607 -21.20 -27.55 -9.41
C ASP A 607 -21.50 -27.04 -10.85
N ARG A 608 -20.61 -26.23 -11.43
CA ARG A 608 -20.92 -25.40 -12.61
C ARG A 608 -20.19 -25.83 -13.89
N PHE A 609 -18.95 -26.29 -13.77
CA PHE A 609 -18.07 -26.56 -14.92
C PHE A 609 -17.74 -28.05 -15.06
N LEU A 610 -17.53 -28.74 -13.93
CA LEU A 610 -17.19 -30.16 -13.94
C LEU A 610 -18.25 -31.05 -14.63
N PRO A 611 -19.59 -30.84 -14.44
CA PRO A 611 -20.59 -31.65 -15.12
C PRO A 611 -20.54 -31.51 -16.64
N LEU A 612 -20.25 -30.30 -17.13
CA LEU A 612 -20.12 -30.01 -18.57
C LEU A 612 -18.89 -30.71 -19.17
N LEU A 613 -17.77 -30.72 -18.44
CA LEU A 613 -16.56 -31.44 -18.86
C LEU A 613 -16.78 -32.96 -18.84
N GLN A 614 -17.48 -33.49 -17.83
CA GLN A 614 -17.82 -34.91 -17.74
C GLN A 614 -18.73 -35.35 -18.88
N GLU A 615 -19.75 -34.56 -19.20
CA GLU A 615 -20.63 -34.81 -20.34
C GLU A 615 -19.81 -34.85 -21.64
N LYS A 616 -18.94 -33.85 -21.87
CA LYS A 616 -18.08 -33.83 -23.05
C LYS A 616 -17.12 -35.02 -23.13
N ILE A 617 -16.48 -35.40 -22.02
CA ILE A 617 -15.61 -36.59 -21.95
C ILE A 617 -16.40 -37.84 -22.29
N SER A 618 -17.63 -37.99 -21.79
CA SER A 618 -18.46 -39.16 -22.09
C SER A 618 -18.79 -39.28 -23.59
N GLN A 619 -18.90 -38.15 -24.29
CA GLN A 619 -19.20 -38.10 -25.71
C GLN A 619 -17.96 -38.30 -26.59
N VAL A 620 -16.82 -37.70 -26.20
CA VAL A 620 -15.63 -37.56 -27.06
C VAL A 620 -14.52 -38.54 -26.69
N LEU A 621 -14.41 -38.93 -25.42
CA LEU A 621 -13.37 -39.81 -24.87
C LEU A 621 -13.98 -40.93 -23.98
N PRO A 622 -14.80 -41.84 -24.53
CA PRO A 622 -15.56 -42.83 -23.74
C PRO A 622 -14.68 -43.79 -22.91
N ASN A 623 -13.41 -43.99 -23.32
CA ASN A 623 -12.44 -44.85 -22.63
C ASN A 623 -11.56 -44.10 -21.60
N PHE A 624 -11.85 -42.82 -21.32
CA PHE A 624 -11.09 -42.02 -20.35
C PHE A 624 -11.51 -42.26 -18.90
N LEU A 625 -12.69 -42.86 -18.66
CA LEU A 625 -13.29 -42.94 -17.33
C LEU A 625 -12.96 -44.24 -16.58
N ASN A 626 -12.27 -44.10 -15.44
CA ASN A 626 -12.66 -44.80 -14.23
C ASN A 626 -12.76 -43.76 -13.07
N PRO A 627 -13.97 -43.42 -12.59
CA PRO A 627 -14.22 -42.30 -11.64
C PRO A 627 -13.50 -42.38 -10.29
N LEU A 628 -12.86 -43.51 -9.98
CA LEU A 628 -12.15 -43.77 -8.72
C LEU A 628 -10.71 -43.26 -8.68
N THR A 629 -10.19 -42.64 -9.75
CA THR A 629 -8.78 -42.24 -9.87
C THR A 629 -8.50 -40.76 -9.61
N TRP A 630 -9.52 -39.94 -9.29
CA TRP A 630 -9.38 -38.51 -9.01
C TRP A 630 -8.62 -38.17 -7.70
N SER A 631 -8.11 -39.19 -7.00
CA SER A 631 -7.40 -39.09 -5.73
C SER A 631 -5.97 -39.67 -5.78
N LEU A 632 -5.18 -39.35 -6.81
CA LEU A 632 -3.73 -39.61 -6.79
C LEU A 632 -2.94 -38.32 -6.50
N PRO A 633 -2.00 -38.33 -5.53
CA PRO A 633 -1.11 -37.21 -5.30
C PRO A 633 0.00 -37.22 -6.35
N LEU A 634 -0.13 -36.39 -7.40
CA LEU A 634 0.95 -36.11 -8.37
C LEU A 634 2.18 -35.40 -7.75
N ALA A 635 2.13 -35.08 -6.45
CA ALA A 635 3.18 -34.36 -5.74
C ALA A 635 4.51 -35.12 -5.68
N SER A 636 4.50 -36.46 -5.63
CA SER A 636 5.73 -37.26 -5.48
C SER A 636 6.55 -37.42 -6.75
N PHE A 637 6.03 -37.03 -7.92
CA PHE A 637 6.72 -37.19 -9.22
C PHE A 637 7.45 -35.93 -9.70
N LEU A 638 7.11 -34.74 -9.17
CA LEU A 638 7.63 -33.46 -9.66
C LEU A 638 8.77 -32.87 -8.80
N GLU A 639 9.22 -33.57 -7.76
CA GLU A 639 10.28 -33.11 -6.85
C GLU A 639 11.71 -33.20 -7.42
N ASN A 640 11.93 -33.75 -8.62
CA ASN A 640 13.29 -33.87 -9.17
C ASN A 640 13.38 -33.75 -10.70
N PRO A 641 13.49 -32.53 -11.27
CA PRO A 641 13.99 -32.34 -12.62
C PRO A 641 15.51 -32.10 -12.58
N ALA A 642 16.28 -33.05 -13.11
CA ALA A 642 17.73 -32.91 -13.27
C ALA A 642 18.08 -31.66 -14.11
N SER A 643 19.15 -30.96 -13.71
CA SER A 643 19.65 -29.72 -14.30
C SER A 643 20.15 -29.88 -15.75
N PRO A 644 19.95 -28.90 -16.65
CA PRO A 644 20.56 -28.92 -17.97
C PRO A 644 21.95 -28.26 -17.94
N SER A 645 23.00 -29.08 -17.87
CA SER A 645 24.35 -28.65 -18.26
C SER A 645 25.05 -29.77 -19.04
N GLU A 646 25.69 -29.35 -20.15
CA GLU A 646 26.67 -30.05 -20.98
C GLU A 646 26.20 -30.70 -22.31
N LYS A 647 26.45 -29.91 -23.38
CA LYS A 647 26.99 -30.25 -24.71
C LYS A 647 26.99 -31.72 -25.15
N PHE A 648 26.53 -31.97 -26.38
CA PHE A 648 27.33 -32.63 -27.42
C PHE A 648 26.77 -32.32 -28.83
N SER A 649 27.67 -32.07 -29.78
CA SER A 649 27.40 -31.80 -31.21
C SER A 649 27.58 -33.10 -32.05
N PRO A 650 27.52 -33.08 -33.40
CA PRO A 650 26.68 -33.96 -34.22
C PRO A 650 27.43 -35.15 -34.86
N GLY A 651 26.68 -36.18 -35.28
CA GLY A 651 27.12 -37.21 -36.24
C GLY A 651 25.92 -37.61 -37.09
N GLU A 652 25.97 -37.46 -38.41
CA GLU A 652 26.35 -38.51 -39.38
C GLU A 652 25.50 -39.78 -39.17
N GLY A 653 24.73 -40.32 -40.12
CA GLY A 653 24.62 -40.16 -41.56
C GLY A 653 23.84 -41.40 -42.07
N GLU A 654 23.48 -41.37 -43.35
CA GLU A 654 22.97 -42.52 -44.14
C GLU A 654 21.54 -43.00 -43.80
N GLY A 655 20.64 -43.28 -44.75
CA GLY A 655 20.75 -43.41 -46.19
C GLY A 655 19.65 -44.35 -46.69
N TRP A 656 19.18 -44.09 -47.92
CA TRP A 656 18.59 -45.06 -48.88
C TRP A 656 17.11 -45.45 -48.76
N THR A 657 16.27 -44.91 -49.66
CA THR A 657 15.71 -45.50 -50.93
C THR A 657 14.51 -46.42 -50.68
N GLY A 658 13.39 -46.39 -51.41
CA GLY A 658 13.00 -45.76 -52.66
C GLY A 658 11.79 -46.54 -53.24
N HIS A 659 10.93 -45.85 -53.98
CA HIS A 659 10.06 -46.29 -55.10
C HIS A 659 8.64 -45.71 -55.08
N ASP A 660 8.47 -44.65 -55.88
CA ASP A 660 7.68 -44.57 -57.11
C ASP A 660 6.33 -45.30 -57.19
N MET A 661 5.27 -44.51 -57.43
CA MET A 661 4.46 -44.66 -58.64
C MET A 661 3.80 -43.32 -59.04
N GLU A 662 4.23 -42.84 -60.21
CA GLU A 662 3.57 -42.01 -61.24
C GLU A 662 2.03 -42.16 -61.33
N ASP A 663 1.24 -41.29 -61.97
CA ASP A 663 1.32 -39.93 -62.54
C ASP A 663 -0.11 -39.64 -63.08
N HIS A 664 -0.35 -38.35 -63.37
CA HIS A 664 -1.34 -37.77 -64.28
C HIS A 664 -2.78 -37.54 -63.80
N SER A 665 -3.47 -36.47 -64.18
CA SER A 665 -3.22 -35.03 -64.39
C SER A 665 -4.49 -34.46 -65.04
N PHE A 666 -4.76 -33.16 -64.84
CA PHE A 666 -5.66 -32.29 -65.63
C PHE A 666 -7.17 -32.57 -65.55
N ARG A 667 -8.05 -31.61 -65.21
CA ARG A 667 -8.20 -30.26 -65.78
C ARG A 667 -9.14 -29.39 -64.91
N GLN A 668 -8.73 -28.14 -64.69
CA GLN A 668 -9.60 -26.97 -64.50
C GLN A 668 -10.34 -26.61 -65.82
N PRO A 669 -11.18 -25.55 -65.91
CA PRO A 669 -12.09 -24.92 -64.92
C PRO A 669 -13.45 -24.55 -65.56
N SER A 670 -14.43 -24.08 -64.75
CA SER A 670 -15.11 -22.77 -64.96
C SER A 670 -16.29 -22.55 -64.01
N MET A 671 -16.26 -21.38 -63.34
CA MET A 671 -17.35 -20.46 -63.00
C MET A 671 -18.77 -21.03 -62.77
N SER A 672 -19.25 -20.94 -61.53
CA SER A 672 -20.09 -19.84 -61.03
C SER A 672 -20.14 -19.85 -59.51
#